data_AF-A0ABD0MA08-F1
#
_entry.id   AF-A0ABD0MA08-F1
#
_cell.length_a   1.000
_cell.length_b   1.000
_cell.length_c   1.000
_cell.angle_alpha   90.00
_cell.angle_beta   90.00
_cell.angle_gamma   90.00
#
_symmetry.space_group_name_H-M   'P 1'
#
loop_
_entity.id
_entity.type
_entity.pdbx_description
1 polymer ?
#
loop_
_entity_poly.entity_id
_entity_poly.type
_entity_poly.pdbx_seq_one_letter_code
_entity_poly.pdbx_strand_id
1 'polypeptide(L)'
;MISHLVVFLFFPNRIYCSPCLQAKDRTKKLTLLVLLAVIAMSLLTLVISGLLTISVFKRNASGVQSMESSSSPDAATIHYGIVIDCGSSGSRVYVYYWPPHSGNPADLLNIQQLLDSQGKPVMKKVSPGLSEFDDNPDDASEHIKQLLQYVVDYIPKEKHKETPLYILATAGMRMISKEAACEDENVKIGVLAVKMLPRFYGEYRSLSNACFPAWAIRKSSPSHLSVAHFTMPRLSAIERQQAIGRLNAGQSVADVARALQVHSVTIHRLARRYQATGSVDDRPRAGRPRILTPRQQRAVVRSFRQNPFQSAAAVGRHLISTRNRVTSRQTVSRVVVRADLYCHRPYRGQVLTARHRRNRLNWTLAHRQWRQESQEAILKDLQKDVTKDFDFLVAENHFEVISGKTEGVYAWIAVNYALNRFSHTAGDGDMIGVKLADGKIHHRSRTVGMIDMGGGSVQIAFEVTNEEQMQKIPSQMIAEFNLGCQEADVEHTYRVYVTTFLGYGANSAIDRYQAALARNATSASKARSSSKKSRPLPDPCLPAGMPLTTEADEEKPARSFIGTGDYMECKARMELLLNVSVPCSRDPCSINGVHQPEIDFVRSQFYGFSEFWYSMEDVYRKGGLYRYPIFEKLATDFCSTSWTKLEAEYECIKSAWMSVVLHKGFRFPITYENFQSAQLINGKDVQWTLGALIYRTRFLPLRDIEHDLKYHSSHWMKSQVFYNEYLIILCFVIVLAAIFLYMKRLRLCPRRADMSRVPSMSYFMTEENQMEQGVRYIKGNGYL
;
A
#
# COMPACT_ATOMS: atom_id res chain seq x y z
N MET A 1 -24.87 -17.08 -63.44
CA MET A 1 -24.15 -17.15 -64.74
C MET A 1 -24.65 -18.36 -65.50
N ILE A 2 -25.06 -18.17 -66.77
CA ILE A 2 -24.94 -19.08 -67.94
C ILE A 2 -25.33 -20.57 -67.69
N SER A 3 -26.53 -21.07 -68.03
CA SER A 3 -27.16 -21.35 -69.35
C SER A 3 -26.89 -22.77 -69.93
N HIS A 4 -27.92 -23.30 -70.65
CA HIS A 4 -27.92 -24.43 -71.62
C HIS A 4 -28.12 -25.89 -71.11
N LEU A 5 -28.74 -26.86 -71.84
CA LEU A 5 -29.90 -26.81 -72.77
C LEU A 5 -30.51 -28.23 -73.09
N VAL A 6 -31.85 -28.32 -73.22
CA VAL A 6 -32.68 -29.09 -74.22
C VAL A 6 -32.51 -30.62 -74.52
N VAL A 7 -33.60 -31.37 -74.23
CA VAL A 7 -34.43 -32.30 -75.09
C VAL A 7 -33.80 -33.45 -75.90
N PHE A 8 -34.39 -34.67 -75.80
CA PHE A 8 -35.03 -35.40 -76.92
C PHE A 8 -35.83 -36.66 -76.48
N LEU A 9 -36.91 -36.98 -77.20
CA LEU A 9 -37.79 -38.16 -77.06
C LEU A 9 -38.07 -38.76 -78.47
N PHE A 10 -38.50 -40.04 -78.50
CA PHE A 10 -39.08 -40.77 -79.67
C PHE A 10 -38.10 -41.18 -80.80
N PHE A 11 -38.25 -42.29 -81.58
CA PHE A 11 -39.30 -43.34 -81.75
C PHE A 11 -38.64 -44.71 -82.26
N PRO A 12 -39.27 -45.69 -82.97
CA PRO A 12 -39.87 -46.95 -82.44
C PRO A 12 -39.36 -48.32 -83.03
N ASN A 13 -40.03 -49.43 -82.61
CA ASN A 13 -40.18 -50.80 -83.19
C ASN A 13 -39.50 -51.97 -82.42
N ARG A 14 -40.18 -52.98 -81.84
CA ARG A 14 -41.08 -54.07 -82.38
C ARG A 14 -40.26 -55.27 -82.95
N ILE A 15 -40.46 -56.57 -82.63
CA ILE A 15 -41.41 -57.35 -81.77
C ILE A 15 -40.71 -58.66 -81.27
N TYR A 16 -40.94 -59.16 -80.04
CA TYR A 16 -41.37 -60.57 -79.70
C TYR A 16 -41.36 -60.88 -78.17
N CYS A 17 -42.19 -61.86 -77.76
CA CYS A 17 -42.71 -62.02 -76.39
C CYS A 17 -41.93 -62.97 -75.47
N SER A 18 -41.84 -62.62 -74.17
CA SER A 18 -42.02 -63.57 -73.04
C SER A 18 -42.23 -62.86 -71.70
N PRO A 19 -43.15 -63.30 -70.81
CA PRO A 19 -43.58 -62.47 -69.66
C PRO A 19 -42.65 -62.46 -68.44
N CYS A 20 -41.58 -63.28 -68.42
CA CYS A 20 -40.86 -63.60 -67.18
C CYS A 20 -39.76 -62.59 -66.78
N LEU A 21 -39.29 -61.73 -67.71
CA LEU A 21 -38.22 -60.76 -67.44
C LEU A 21 -38.70 -59.46 -66.74
N GLN A 22 -39.98 -59.09 -66.87
CA GLN A 22 -40.48 -57.84 -66.28
C GLN A 22 -40.63 -57.88 -64.75
N ALA A 23 -40.75 -59.06 -64.13
CA ALA A 23 -40.90 -59.19 -62.68
C ALA A 23 -39.59 -58.89 -61.91
N LYS A 24 -38.44 -59.29 -62.45
CA LYS A 24 -37.12 -59.15 -61.80
C LYS A 24 -36.53 -57.74 -61.92
N ASP A 25 -36.92 -56.99 -62.95
CA ASP A 25 -36.50 -55.59 -63.14
C ASP A 25 -37.43 -54.60 -62.43
N ARG A 26 -38.77 -54.83 -62.45
CA ARG A 26 -39.71 -54.05 -61.62
C ARG A 26 -39.42 -54.18 -60.12
N THR A 27 -38.98 -55.34 -59.65
CA THR A 27 -38.59 -55.51 -58.23
C THR A 27 -37.33 -54.73 -57.88
N LYS A 28 -36.28 -54.77 -58.71
CA LYS A 28 -35.07 -53.94 -58.52
C LYS A 28 -35.38 -52.45 -58.54
N LYS A 29 -36.20 -51.99 -59.49
CA LYS A 29 -36.65 -50.59 -59.58
C LYS A 29 -37.50 -50.17 -58.38
N LEU A 30 -38.38 -51.05 -57.88
CA LEU A 30 -39.16 -50.78 -56.68
C LEU A 30 -38.29 -50.74 -55.42
N THR A 31 -37.32 -51.65 -55.24
CA THR A 31 -36.38 -51.58 -54.11
C THR A 31 -35.46 -50.36 -54.19
N LEU A 32 -35.04 -49.96 -55.40
CA LEU A 32 -34.25 -48.75 -55.60
C LEU A 32 -35.07 -47.48 -55.29
N LEU A 33 -36.33 -47.42 -55.73
CA LEU A 33 -37.25 -46.32 -55.40
C LEU A 33 -37.54 -46.24 -53.91
N VAL A 34 -37.74 -47.37 -53.23
CA VAL A 34 -37.91 -47.42 -51.76
C VAL A 34 -36.62 -46.99 -51.05
N LEU A 35 -35.44 -47.44 -51.52
CA LEU A 35 -34.16 -47.03 -50.94
C LEU A 35 -33.90 -45.53 -51.12
N LEU A 36 -34.16 -44.99 -52.31
CA LEU A 36 -34.05 -43.55 -52.60
C LEU A 36 -35.07 -42.74 -51.79
N ALA A 37 -36.29 -43.23 -51.60
CA ALA A 37 -37.28 -42.59 -50.74
C ALA A 37 -36.86 -42.59 -49.26
N VAL A 38 -36.31 -43.69 -48.76
CA VAL A 38 -35.75 -43.76 -47.39
C VAL A 38 -34.57 -42.80 -47.24
N ILE A 39 -33.63 -42.76 -48.19
CA ILE A 39 -32.51 -41.81 -48.18
C ILE A 39 -33.01 -40.36 -48.23
N ALA A 40 -33.99 -40.05 -49.09
CA ALA A 40 -34.58 -38.73 -49.18
C ALA A 40 -35.29 -38.31 -47.88
N MET A 41 -36.02 -39.22 -47.23
CA MET A 41 -36.66 -38.95 -45.93
C MET A 41 -35.64 -38.80 -44.79
N SER A 42 -34.54 -39.57 -44.80
CA SER A 42 -33.43 -39.41 -43.84
C SER A 42 -32.68 -38.08 -44.04
N LEU A 43 -32.46 -37.67 -45.29
CA LEU A 43 -31.88 -36.36 -45.59
C LEU A 43 -32.84 -35.22 -45.23
N LEU A 44 -34.13 -35.35 -45.51
CA LEU A 44 -35.15 -34.36 -45.16
C LEU A 44 -35.28 -34.20 -43.64
N THR A 45 -35.24 -35.30 -42.88
CA THR A 45 -35.26 -35.24 -41.40
C THR A 45 -33.97 -34.65 -40.83
N LEU A 46 -32.80 -34.93 -41.41
CA LEU A 46 -31.55 -34.24 -41.08
C LEU A 46 -31.62 -32.73 -41.35
N VAL A 47 -32.17 -32.32 -42.51
CA VAL A 47 -32.34 -30.90 -42.86
C VAL A 47 -33.36 -30.22 -41.94
N ILE A 48 -34.48 -30.85 -41.62
CA ILE A 48 -35.48 -30.31 -40.68
C ILE A 48 -34.89 -30.21 -39.27
N SER A 49 -34.12 -31.20 -38.82
CA SER A 49 -33.40 -31.15 -37.53
C SER A 49 -32.35 -30.03 -37.49
N GLY A 50 -31.58 -29.85 -38.57
CA GLY A 50 -30.66 -28.73 -38.75
C GLY A 50 -31.36 -27.36 -38.73
N LEU A 51 -32.48 -27.22 -39.43
CA LEU A 51 -33.27 -25.99 -39.44
C LEU A 51 -33.95 -25.71 -38.09
N LEU A 52 -34.44 -26.74 -37.39
CA LEU A 52 -35.00 -26.61 -36.05
C LEU A 52 -33.93 -26.21 -35.04
N THR A 53 -32.77 -26.85 -35.03
CA THR A 53 -31.64 -26.47 -34.16
C THR A 53 -31.15 -25.06 -34.46
N ILE A 54 -31.04 -24.64 -35.73
CA ILE A 54 -30.74 -23.24 -36.10
C ILE A 54 -31.86 -22.29 -35.64
N SER A 55 -33.14 -22.69 -35.68
CA SER A 55 -34.26 -21.86 -35.21
C SER A 55 -34.30 -21.72 -33.68
N VAL A 56 -33.92 -22.76 -32.94
CA VAL A 56 -33.78 -22.74 -31.48
C VAL A 56 -32.54 -21.92 -31.10
N PHE A 57 -31.43 -22.07 -31.83
CA PHE A 57 -30.23 -21.25 -31.64
C PHE A 57 -30.52 -19.77 -31.92
N LYS A 58 -31.26 -19.44 -32.99
CA LYS A 58 -31.73 -18.08 -33.25
C LYS A 58 -32.70 -17.58 -32.18
N ARG A 59 -33.66 -18.39 -31.70
CA ARG A 59 -34.57 -17.99 -30.61
C ARG A 59 -33.82 -17.73 -29.30
N ASN A 60 -32.84 -18.56 -28.95
CA ASN A 60 -32.01 -18.35 -27.77
C ASN A 60 -31.10 -17.12 -27.92
N ALA A 61 -30.53 -16.89 -29.11
CA ALA A 61 -29.75 -15.68 -29.39
C ALA A 61 -30.61 -14.40 -29.40
N SER A 62 -31.87 -14.47 -29.86
CA SER A 62 -32.83 -13.35 -29.80
C SER A 62 -33.40 -13.13 -28.40
N GLY A 63 -33.45 -14.17 -27.56
CA GLY A 63 -33.89 -14.07 -26.15
C GLY A 63 -32.96 -13.25 -25.26
N VAL A 64 -31.74 -12.96 -25.72
CA VAL A 64 -30.74 -12.15 -25.00
C VAL A 64 -30.91 -10.64 -25.26
N GLN A 65 -31.73 -10.22 -26.24
CA GLN A 65 -31.88 -8.81 -26.65
C GLN A 65 -33.28 -8.21 -26.37
N SER A 66 -33.94 -8.63 -25.29
CA SER A 66 -35.19 -7.98 -24.84
C SER A 66 -35.39 -7.98 -23.32
N MET A 67 -34.38 -7.51 -22.57
CA MET A 67 -34.58 -7.14 -21.16
C MET A 67 -33.78 -5.92 -20.68
N GLU A 68 -33.59 -4.92 -21.54
CA GLU A 68 -33.33 -3.54 -21.10
C GLU A 68 -34.65 -2.77 -21.01
N SER A 69 -35.49 -3.17 -20.07
CA SER A 69 -36.62 -2.37 -19.60
C SER A 69 -36.44 -2.11 -18.11
N SER A 70 -36.34 -0.83 -17.76
CA SER A 70 -36.12 -0.31 -16.41
C SER A 70 -37.08 -0.88 -15.37
N SER A 71 -36.67 -1.97 -14.73
CA SER A 71 -37.26 -2.50 -13.51
C SER A 71 -36.23 -2.33 -12.41
N SER A 72 -36.64 -1.74 -11.30
CA SER A 72 -35.85 -1.82 -10.07
C SER A 72 -35.66 -3.30 -9.73
N PRO A 73 -34.44 -3.75 -9.34
CA PRO A 73 -34.26 -5.13 -8.86
C PRO A 73 -35.26 -5.41 -7.74
N ASP A 74 -35.93 -6.55 -7.81
CA ASP A 74 -36.90 -6.96 -6.81
C ASP A 74 -36.23 -6.94 -5.42
N ALA A 75 -36.88 -6.32 -4.43
CA ALA A 75 -36.31 -6.08 -3.11
C ALA A 75 -35.86 -7.39 -2.42
N ALA A 76 -36.50 -8.52 -2.75
CA ALA A 76 -36.10 -9.84 -2.29
C ALA A 76 -34.70 -10.27 -2.76
N THR A 77 -34.23 -9.73 -3.90
CA THR A 77 -32.95 -10.09 -4.54
C THR A 77 -31.78 -9.18 -4.16
N ILE A 78 -32.04 -8.06 -3.49
CA ILE A 78 -31.00 -7.12 -3.03
C ILE A 78 -30.27 -7.70 -1.82
N HIS A 79 -28.95 -7.57 -1.79
CA HIS A 79 -28.10 -7.90 -0.64
C HIS A 79 -27.56 -6.63 0.02
N TYR A 80 -27.23 -6.73 1.31
CA TYR A 80 -26.79 -5.60 2.13
C TYR A 80 -25.47 -5.93 2.83
N GLY A 81 -24.72 -4.91 3.23
CA GLY A 81 -23.51 -5.05 4.04
C GLY A 81 -23.28 -3.82 4.91
N ILE A 82 -22.83 -4.04 6.14
CA ILE A 82 -22.58 -2.97 7.12
C ILE A 82 -21.09 -2.91 7.42
N VAL A 83 -20.52 -1.71 7.39
CA VAL A 83 -19.13 -1.47 7.83
C VAL A 83 -19.12 -0.34 8.86
N ILE A 84 -18.51 -0.60 10.01
CA ILE A 84 -18.27 0.39 11.06
C ILE A 84 -16.78 0.76 11.06
N ASP A 85 -16.47 2.01 10.73
CA ASP A 85 -15.17 2.66 10.92
C ASP A 85 -15.04 3.08 12.39
N CYS A 86 -14.18 2.40 13.16
CA CYS A 86 -13.85 2.79 14.52
C CYS A 86 -12.60 3.68 14.53
N GLY A 87 -12.79 4.96 14.19
CA GLY A 87 -11.77 6.00 14.14
C GLY A 87 -11.40 6.62 15.49
N SER A 88 -10.28 7.35 15.52
CA SER A 88 -9.76 7.97 16.76
C SER A 88 -10.62 9.11 17.31
N SER A 89 -11.45 9.76 16.49
CA SER A 89 -12.33 10.87 16.90
C SER A 89 -13.81 10.49 16.94
N GLY A 90 -14.13 9.21 16.78
CA GLY A 90 -15.48 8.69 16.74
C GLY A 90 -15.65 7.50 15.81
N SER A 91 -16.71 6.73 16.05
CA SER A 91 -17.10 5.58 15.23
C SER A 91 -18.18 5.98 14.22
N ARG A 92 -18.13 5.46 13.00
CA ARG A 92 -19.09 5.73 11.91
C ARG A 92 -19.63 4.44 11.32
N VAL A 93 -20.95 4.32 11.17
CA VAL A 93 -21.58 3.21 10.44
C VAL A 93 -21.89 3.62 9.00
N TYR A 94 -21.64 2.71 8.07
CA TYR A 94 -21.99 2.81 6.66
C TYR A 94 -22.80 1.58 6.26
N VAL A 95 -23.96 1.79 5.64
CA VAL A 95 -24.76 0.72 5.04
C VAL A 95 -24.59 0.76 3.53
N TYR A 96 -24.32 -0.40 2.95
CA TYR A 96 -24.22 -0.60 1.50
C TYR A 96 -25.22 -1.66 1.06
N TYR A 97 -25.59 -1.63 -0.21
CA TYR A 97 -26.37 -2.67 -0.88
C TYR A 97 -25.80 -2.97 -2.27
N TRP A 98 -26.15 -4.14 -2.80
CA TRP A 98 -25.87 -4.52 -4.19
C TRP A 98 -27.00 -5.41 -4.73
N PRO A 99 -27.33 -5.31 -6.04
CA PRO A 99 -28.17 -6.29 -6.73
C PRO A 99 -27.42 -7.63 -6.88
N PRO A 100 -28.10 -8.68 -7.37
CA PRO A 100 -27.44 -9.91 -7.81
C PRO A 100 -26.29 -9.64 -8.80
N HIS A 101 -25.29 -10.52 -8.81
CA HIS A 101 -24.17 -10.41 -9.73
C HIS A 101 -24.60 -10.64 -11.19
N SER A 102 -23.85 -10.09 -12.15
CA SER A 102 -24.18 -10.19 -13.60
C SER A 102 -23.96 -11.59 -14.19
N GLY A 103 -23.34 -12.50 -13.45
CA GLY A 103 -22.90 -13.81 -13.93
C GLY A 103 -21.62 -13.78 -14.77
N ASN A 104 -21.13 -12.59 -15.15
CA ASN A 104 -19.89 -12.40 -15.89
C ASN A 104 -18.68 -12.39 -14.93
N PRO A 105 -17.75 -13.38 -14.99
CA PRO A 105 -16.65 -13.47 -14.03
C PRO A 105 -15.71 -12.25 -14.00
N ALA A 106 -15.66 -11.47 -15.08
CA ALA A 106 -14.85 -10.26 -15.17
C ALA A 106 -15.46 -9.04 -14.42
N ASP A 107 -16.75 -9.08 -14.07
CA ASP A 107 -17.43 -7.99 -13.37
C ASP A 107 -17.28 -8.11 -11.85
N LEU A 108 -17.04 -6.99 -11.17
CA LEU A 108 -17.14 -6.89 -9.71
C LEU A 108 -18.60 -6.64 -9.28
N LEU A 109 -18.92 -6.91 -8.01
CA LEU A 109 -20.22 -6.58 -7.43
C LEU A 109 -20.55 -5.09 -7.59
N ASN A 110 -21.79 -4.76 -7.95
CA ASN A 110 -22.28 -3.37 -8.06
C ASN A 110 -22.72 -2.80 -6.70
N ILE A 111 -21.74 -2.60 -5.82
CA ILE A 111 -21.91 -2.05 -4.47
C ILE A 111 -22.20 -0.54 -4.55
N GLN A 112 -23.25 -0.13 -3.84
CA GLN A 112 -23.75 1.22 -3.73
C GLN A 112 -24.03 1.53 -2.26
N GLN A 113 -23.90 2.81 -1.87
CA GLN A 113 -24.23 3.24 -0.50
C GLN A 113 -25.76 3.33 -0.37
N LEU A 114 -26.33 2.80 0.71
CA LEU A 114 -27.76 2.89 0.96
C LEU A 114 -28.13 4.35 1.22
N LEU A 115 -29.22 4.81 0.62
CA LEU A 115 -29.79 6.14 0.81
C LEU A 115 -31.11 6.05 1.59
N ASP A 116 -31.38 7.06 2.41
CA ASP A 116 -32.64 7.22 3.12
C ASP A 116 -33.76 7.77 2.22
N SER A 117 -34.95 7.94 2.78
CA SER A 117 -36.11 8.52 2.08
C SER A 117 -35.92 9.98 1.60
N GLN A 118 -34.87 10.67 2.05
CA GLN A 118 -34.49 12.02 1.62
C GLN A 118 -33.36 11.99 0.57
N GLY A 119 -32.89 10.81 0.15
CA GLY A 119 -31.76 10.64 -0.75
C GLY A 119 -30.39 10.88 -0.10
N LYS A 120 -30.31 10.88 1.23
CA LYS A 120 -29.05 11.05 1.98
C LYS A 120 -28.43 9.69 2.31
N PRO A 121 -27.09 9.56 2.33
CA PRO A 121 -26.41 8.37 2.84
C PRO A 121 -26.90 7.92 4.21
N VAL A 122 -27.23 6.62 4.33
CA VAL A 122 -27.50 5.96 5.62
C VAL A 122 -26.17 5.80 6.37
N MET A 123 -25.78 6.88 7.02
CA MET A 123 -24.54 7.03 7.78
C MET A 123 -24.82 7.77 9.09
N LYS A 124 -24.19 7.33 10.17
CA LYS A 124 -24.22 8.00 11.48
C LYS A 124 -22.85 7.94 12.12
N LYS A 125 -22.44 9.04 12.74
CA LYS A 125 -21.25 9.13 13.59
C LYS A 125 -21.66 9.21 15.07
N VAL A 126 -20.90 8.54 15.93
CA VAL A 126 -20.86 8.76 17.39
C VAL A 126 -19.44 9.14 17.82
N SER A 127 -19.31 9.83 18.94
CA SER A 127 -18.04 10.24 19.55
C SER A 127 -18.13 9.97 21.07
N PRO A 128 -17.02 9.65 21.78
CA PRO A 128 -15.62 9.68 21.33
C PRO A 128 -15.21 8.48 20.45
N GLY A 129 -13.92 8.38 20.11
CA GLY A 129 -13.39 7.21 19.39
C GLY A 129 -13.33 5.96 20.27
N LEU A 130 -13.30 4.78 19.65
CA LEU A 130 -13.29 3.50 20.38
C LEU A 130 -12.08 3.35 21.34
N SER A 131 -10.99 4.08 21.09
CA SER A 131 -9.79 4.07 21.93
C SER A 131 -9.94 4.71 23.31
N GLU A 132 -10.97 5.54 23.53
CA GLU A 132 -11.19 6.15 24.85
C GLU A 132 -11.79 5.16 25.87
N PHE A 133 -12.24 3.99 25.42
CA PHE A 133 -12.79 2.92 26.26
C PHE A 133 -11.74 1.87 26.70
N ASP A 134 -10.43 2.15 26.56
CA ASP A 134 -9.33 1.28 27.04
C ASP A 134 -9.43 1.00 28.54
N ASP A 135 -9.80 2.00 29.35
CA ASP A 135 -9.98 1.83 30.79
C ASP A 135 -11.32 1.18 31.18
N ASN A 136 -12.31 1.11 30.28
CA ASN A 136 -13.62 0.47 30.53
C ASN A 136 -14.21 -0.19 29.26
N PRO A 137 -13.78 -1.42 28.90
CA PRO A 137 -14.21 -2.09 27.67
C PRO A 137 -15.72 -2.34 27.55
N ASP A 138 -16.43 -2.54 28.67
CA ASP A 138 -17.87 -2.83 28.68
C ASP A 138 -18.71 -1.67 28.06
N ASP A 139 -18.27 -0.42 28.25
CA ASP A 139 -18.94 0.77 27.67
C ASP A 139 -18.78 0.84 26.14
N ALA A 140 -17.77 0.19 25.57
CA ALA A 140 -17.53 0.18 24.13
C ALA A 140 -18.69 -0.50 23.38
N SER A 141 -19.30 -1.51 23.99
CA SER A 141 -20.46 -2.22 23.46
C SER A 141 -21.68 -1.30 23.35
N GLU A 142 -21.99 -0.50 24.37
CA GLU A 142 -23.09 0.48 24.31
C GLU A 142 -22.81 1.64 23.33
N HIS A 143 -21.55 2.04 23.15
CA HIS A 143 -21.15 3.02 22.13
C HIS A 143 -21.43 2.52 20.70
N ILE A 144 -21.14 1.24 20.41
CA ILE A 144 -21.41 0.63 19.10
C ILE A 144 -22.90 0.31 18.88
N LYS A 145 -23.63 -0.12 19.93
CA LYS A 145 -25.07 -0.40 19.84
C LYS A 145 -25.87 0.80 19.33
N GLN A 146 -25.50 2.04 19.69
CA GLN A 146 -26.12 3.27 19.18
C GLN A 146 -26.03 3.44 17.65
N LEU A 147 -25.05 2.82 17.00
CA LEU A 147 -24.92 2.79 15.54
C LEU A 147 -25.76 1.66 14.93
N LEU A 148 -25.74 0.47 15.52
CA LEU A 148 -26.49 -0.68 15.04
C LEU A 148 -28.01 -0.49 15.17
N GLN A 149 -28.48 0.06 16.30
CA GLN A 149 -29.87 0.48 16.51
C GLN A 149 -30.34 1.54 15.52
N TYR A 150 -29.43 2.33 14.94
CA TYR A 150 -29.80 3.30 13.91
C TYR A 150 -29.99 2.64 12.54
N VAL A 151 -29.17 1.64 12.18
CA VAL A 151 -29.22 1.02 10.84
C VAL A 151 -30.15 -0.18 10.72
N VAL A 152 -30.52 -0.82 11.84
CA VAL A 152 -31.31 -2.07 11.84
C VAL A 152 -32.66 -1.94 11.13
N ASP A 153 -33.32 -0.79 11.25
CA ASP A 153 -34.63 -0.53 10.61
C ASP A 153 -34.54 -0.14 9.13
N TYR A 154 -33.34 0.17 8.61
CA TYR A 154 -33.11 0.44 7.18
C TYR A 154 -32.95 -0.83 6.34
N ILE A 155 -32.78 -2.00 6.97
CA ILE A 155 -32.54 -3.28 6.31
C ILE A 155 -33.74 -4.20 6.62
N PRO A 156 -34.35 -4.87 5.61
CA PRO A 156 -35.46 -5.82 5.86
C PRO A 156 -35.06 -6.91 6.86
N LYS A 157 -35.97 -7.32 7.76
CA LYS A 157 -35.64 -8.25 8.86
C LYS A 157 -35.20 -9.63 8.35
N GLU A 158 -35.83 -10.08 7.28
CA GLU A 158 -35.48 -11.29 6.54
C GLU A 158 -34.06 -11.24 5.95
N LYS A 159 -33.49 -10.04 5.74
CA LYS A 159 -32.13 -9.82 5.22
C LYS A 159 -31.06 -9.71 6.31
N HIS A 160 -31.42 -9.53 7.58
CA HIS A 160 -30.43 -9.37 8.67
C HIS A 160 -29.44 -10.54 8.71
N LYS A 161 -29.93 -11.78 8.64
CA LYS A 161 -29.13 -13.01 8.75
C LYS A 161 -28.17 -13.28 7.58
N GLU A 162 -28.36 -12.61 6.44
CA GLU A 162 -27.44 -12.66 5.29
C GLU A 162 -26.57 -11.41 5.17
N THR A 163 -26.80 -10.37 5.98
CA THR A 163 -26.08 -9.09 5.94
C THR A 163 -24.78 -9.20 6.75
N PRO A 164 -23.58 -9.25 6.12
CA PRO A 164 -22.32 -9.18 6.86
C PRO A 164 -22.16 -7.83 7.56
N LEU A 165 -21.81 -7.89 8.84
CA LEU A 165 -21.40 -6.75 9.66
C LEU A 165 -19.89 -6.82 9.91
N TYR A 166 -19.16 -5.77 9.55
CA TYR A 166 -17.74 -5.59 9.82
C TYR A 166 -17.51 -4.42 10.78
N ILE A 167 -16.72 -4.62 11.85
CA ILE A 167 -16.30 -3.57 12.78
C ILE A 167 -14.78 -3.45 12.69
N LEU A 168 -14.31 -2.39 12.03
CA LEU A 168 -12.95 -2.24 11.58
C LEU A 168 -12.33 -0.99 12.21
N ALA A 169 -11.38 -1.21 13.11
CA ALA A 169 -10.75 -0.17 13.91
C ALA A 169 -9.43 0.32 13.31
N THR A 170 -9.22 1.64 13.33
CA THR A 170 -8.10 2.29 12.62
C THR A 170 -7.05 2.87 13.59
N ALA A 171 -6.50 4.05 13.31
CA ALA A 171 -5.36 4.62 14.01
C ALA A 171 -5.55 4.78 15.53
N GLY A 172 -6.77 5.06 16.00
CA GLY A 172 -7.07 5.22 17.43
C GLY A 172 -6.74 3.96 18.23
N MET A 173 -7.39 2.84 17.88
CA MET A 173 -7.12 1.54 18.52
C MET A 173 -5.65 1.11 18.35
N ARG A 174 -5.03 1.38 17.18
CA ARG A 174 -3.59 1.13 16.95
C ARG A 174 -2.67 1.88 17.93
N MET A 175 -3.13 2.99 18.51
CA MET A 175 -2.39 3.83 19.48
C MET A 175 -2.74 3.56 20.95
N ILE A 176 -3.55 2.53 21.26
CA ILE A 176 -3.80 2.10 22.64
C ILE A 176 -2.50 1.63 23.31
N SER A 177 -1.85 2.55 23.99
CA SER A 177 -1.46 2.47 25.39
C SER A 177 -0.93 3.86 25.76
N LYS A 178 -1.16 4.33 27.00
CA LYS A 178 -0.84 5.72 27.39
C LYS A 178 0.66 6.07 27.25
N GLU A 179 1.55 5.08 27.10
CA GLU A 179 2.98 5.26 26.80
C GLU A 179 3.42 4.98 25.33
N ALA A 180 2.55 4.42 24.47
CA ALA A 180 2.90 3.98 23.11
C ALA A 180 3.52 5.08 22.23
N ALA A 181 2.96 6.29 22.30
CA ALA A 181 3.27 7.40 21.41
C ALA A 181 4.70 7.96 21.54
N CYS A 182 5.42 7.65 22.62
CA CYS A 182 6.82 8.03 22.82
C CYS A 182 7.79 6.84 22.81
N GLU A 183 7.31 5.59 22.94
CA GLU A 183 8.18 4.47 23.29
C GLU A 183 8.38 3.39 22.21
N ASP A 184 7.53 3.17 21.19
CA ASP A 184 7.67 1.96 20.34
C ASP A 184 9.01 1.89 19.53
N GLU A 185 9.49 3.01 18.97
CA GLU A 185 10.85 3.08 18.41
C GLU A 185 11.92 2.91 19.51
N ASN A 186 11.74 3.53 20.68
CA ASN A 186 12.67 3.45 21.81
C ASN A 186 12.68 2.07 22.49
N VAL A 187 11.64 1.25 22.33
CA VAL A 187 11.53 -0.12 22.83
C VAL A 187 12.20 -1.09 21.87
N LYS A 188 12.01 -0.93 20.55
CA LYS A 188 12.80 -1.69 19.56
C LYS A 188 14.28 -1.33 19.63
N ILE A 189 14.63 -0.05 19.66
CA ILE A 189 16.00 0.43 19.86
C ILE A 189 16.52 0.03 21.25
N GLY A 190 15.69 0.05 22.29
CA GLY A 190 16.04 -0.34 23.66
C GLY A 190 16.36 -1.82 23.79
N VAL A 191 15.53 -2.70 23.21
CA VAL A 191 15.78 -4.16 23.19
C VAL A 191 17.02 -4.48 22.37
N LEU A 192 17.27 -3.81 21.22
CA LEU A 192 18.52 -3.95 20.47
C LEU A 192 19.73 -3.42 21.24
N ALA A 193 19.65 -2.23 21.84
CA ALA A 193 20.74 -1.60 22.59
C ALA A 193 21.11 -2.41 23.84
N VAL A 194 20.12 -3.00 24.53
CA VAL A 194 20.36 -3.90 25.67
C VAL A 194 20.97 -5.23 25.21
N LYS A 195 20.49 -5.83 24.10
CA LYS A 195 21.07 -7.06 23.53
C LYS A 195 22.50 -6.86 22.97
N MET A 196 22.83 -5.67 22.47
CA MET A 196 24.17 -5.34 21.95
C MET A 196 25.19 -4.91 23.02
N LEU A 197 24.83 -4.87 24.30
CA LEU A 197 25.71 -4.40 25.39
C LEU A 197 26.40 -5.45 26.31
N PRO A 198 26.75 -6.69 25.89
CA PRO A 198 27.66 -7.54 26.66
C PRO A 198 29.12 -7.36 26.22
N ARG A 199 29.80 -6.25 26.61
CA ARG A 199 31.28 -6.23 26.79
C ARG A 199 31.95 -4.97 27.38
N PHE A 200 31.34 -3.78 27.37
CA PHE A 200 32.09 -2.53 27.63
C PHE A 200 31.66 -1.63 28.82
N TYR A 201 30.65 -2.01 29.60
CA TYR A 201 30.20 -1.22 30.76
C TYR A 201 30.10 -2.04 32.05
N GLY A 202 31.25 -2.52 32.52
CA GLY A 202 31.43 -2.89 33.92
C GLY A 202 31.49 -1.65 34.82
N GLU A 203 30.75 -1.71 35.93
CA GLU A 203 30.94 -0.93 37.17
C GLU A 203 31.31 0.57 37.06
N TYR A 204 30.31 1.43 36.90
CA TYR A 204 30.46 2.88 37.11
C TYR A 204 29.83 3.35 38.43
N ARG A 205 30.61 3.29 39.52
CA ARG A 205 30.39 4.16 40.69
C ARG A 205 30.94 5.55 40.38
N SER A 206 30.06 6.55 40.26
CA SER A 206 30.34 8.00 40.34
C SER A 206 31.69 8.49 39.77
N LEU A 207 31.94 8.32 38.47
CA LEU A 207 33.18 8.82 37.84
C LEU A 207 33.01 10.25 37.28
N SER A 208 33.74 11.19 37.88
CA SER A 208 33.68 12.63 37.55
C SER A 208 34.83 13.09 36.64
N ASN A 209 34.49 13.51 35.42
CA ASN A 209 35.38 14.11 34.40
C ASN A 209 36.46 13.16 33.83
N ALA A 210 36.15 12.55 32.68
CA ALA A 210 37.11 11.79 31.88
C ALA A 210 37.71 12.64 30.74
N CYS A 211 38.92 12.29 30.28
CA CYS A 211 39.57 12.92 29.14
C CYS A 211 40.02 11.87 28.10
N PHE A 212 39.61 12.01 26.85
CA PHE A 212 39.82 11.02 25.78
C PHE A 212 40.66 11.58 24.60
N PRO A 213 41.33 10.72 23.82
CA PRO A 213 42.02 11.12 22.59
C PRO A 213 41.02 11.41 21.46
N ALA A 214 41.30 12.45 20.66
CA ALA A 214 40.39 12.95 19.64
C ALA A 214 39.92 11.91 18.59
N TRP A 215 40.73 10.90 18.27
CA TRP A 215 40.38 9.87 17.28
C TRP A 215 39.38 8.82 17.79
N ALA A 216 39.19 8.68 19.10
CA ALA A 216 38.19 7.78 19.69
C ALA A 216 36.73 8.29 19.51
N ILE A 217 36.55 9.42 18.81
CA ILE A 217 35.28 10.13 18.60
C ILE A 217 34.94 10.23 17.10
N ARG A 218 35.34 9.25 16.28
CA ARG A 218 34.77 9.08 14.93
C ARG A 218 33.52 8.20 14.96
N LYS A 219 32.40 8.79 15.38
CA LYS A 219 31.09 8.47 14.79
C LYS A 219 30.76 9.55 13.76
N SER A 220 30.16 9.13 12.66
CA SER A 220 29.84 9.90 11.46
C SER A 220 29.18 11.25 11.73
N SER A 221 29.74 12.30 11.15
CA SER A 221 29.05 13.55 10.81
C SER A 221 29.61 14.01 9.47
N PRO A 222 28.78 14.19 8.42
CA PRO A 222 29.24 14.72 7.15
C PRO A 222 29.47 16.23 7.23
N SER A 223 30.41 16.72 6.43
CA SER A 223 30.49 18.11 5.95
C SER A 223 30.19 19.24 6.95
N HIS A 224 31.19 19.62 7.75
CA HIS A 224 31.47 21.05 7.84
C HIS A 224 32.43 21.42 6.70
N LEU A 225 31.92 22.21 5.75
CA LEU A 225 32.76 22.92 4.78
C LEU A 225 33.85 23.67 5.54
N SER A 226 35.11 23.42 5.18
CA SER A 226 36.23 24.15 5.73
C SER A 226 36.19 25.58 5.23
N VAL A 227 35.64 26.49 6.04
CA VAL A 227 36.04 27.90 5.96
C VAL A 227 37.55 27.91 6.16
N ALA A 228 38.29 28.24 5.09
CA ALA A 228 39.74 28.29 5.13
C ALA A 228 40.16 29.40 6.10
N HIS A 229 40.50 29.01 7.32
CA HIS A 229 41.18 29.90 8.26
C HIS A 229 42.50 30.30 7.62
N PHE A 230 42.56 31.53 7.08
CA PHE A 230 43.79 32.16 6.59
C PHE A 230 44.71 32.50 7.77
N THR A 231 45.25 31.48 8.42
CA THR A 231 46.40 31.63 9.32
C THR A 231 47.65 31.74 8.45
N MET A 232 48.24 32.95 8.37
CA MET A 232 49.49 33.15 7.63
C MET A 232 50.55 32.11 8.07
N PRO A 233 51.15 31.34 7.14
CA PRO A 233 52.15 30.36 7.49
C PRO A 233 53.37 31.06 8.11
N ARG A 234 53.82 30.54 9.25
CA ARG A 234 55.03 31.04 9.92
C ARG A 234 56.24 30.37 9.29
N LEU A 235 57.10 31.18 8.64
CA LEU A 235 58.38 30.72 8.09
C LEU A 235 59.15 29.85 9.09
N SER A 236 59.53 28.66 8.64
CA SER A 236 60.41 27.71 9.33
C SER A 236 61.82 28.29 9.53
N ALA A 237 62.71 27.54 10.18
CA ALA A 237 64.12 27.93 10.29
C ALA A 237 64.80 27.94 8.89
N ILE A 238 64.51 26.92 8.07
CA ILE A 238 65.10 26.73 6.74
C ILE A 238 64.64 27.84 5.79
N GLU A 239 63.34 28.12 5.71
CA GLU A 239 62.82 29.19 4.83
C GLU A 239 63.36 30.58 5.23
N ARG A 240 63.65 30.80 6.52
CA ARG A 240 64.30 32.03 6.97
C ARG A 240 65.77 32.12 6.54
N GLN A 241 66.53 31.03 6.57
CA GLN A 241 67.89 30.99 6.02
C GLN A 241 67.86 31.20 4.50
N GLN A 242 66.97 30.52 3.79
CA GLN A 242 66.79 30.68 2.34
C GLN A 242 66.39 32.11 1.95
N ALA A 243 65.50 32.75 2.71
CA ALA A 243 65.13 34.15 2.50
C ALA A 243 66.34 35.09 2.61
N ILE A 244 67.14 34.96 3.68
CA ILE A 244 68.36 35.76 3.85
C ILE A 244 69.40 35.46 2.77
N GLY A 245 69.61 34.19 2.41
CA GLY A 245 70.53 33.80 1.34
C GLY A 245 70.16 34.41 -0.02
N ARG A 246 68.86 34.43 -0.35
CA ARG A 246 68.33 35.07 -1.57
C ARG A 246 68.50 36.59 -1.58
N LEU A 247 68.29 37.25 -0.44
CA LEU A 247 68.54 38.70 -0.30
C LEU A 247 70.04 39.03 -0.44
N ASN A 248 70.92 38.22 0.16
CA ASN A 248 72.37 38.38 0.03
C ASN A 248 72.86 38.11 -1.41
N ALA A 249 72.14 37.30 -2.19
CA ALA A 249 72.34 37.11 -3.62
C ALA A 249 71.71 38.22 -4.49
N GLY A 250 71.29 39.35 -3.90
CA GLY A 250 70.80 40.52 -4.60
C GLY A 250 69.32 40.50 -5.01
N GLN A 251 68.53 39.47 -4.62
CA GLN A 251 67.09 39.46 -4.92
C GLN A 251 66.32 40.51 -4.11
N SER A 252 65.28 41.11 -4.69
CA SER A 252 64.47 42.10 -3.98
C SER A 252 63.62 41.47 -2.88
N VAL A 253 63.31 42.26 -1.84
CA VAL A 253 62.39 41.86 -0.75
C VAL A 253 61.01 41.45 -1.26
N ALA A 254 60.54 42.05 -2.36
CA ALA A 254 59.26 41.71 -2.97
C ALA A 254 59.28 40.34 -3.66
N ASP A 255 60.39 40.00 -4.33
CA ASP A 255 60.52 38.74 -5.05
C ASP A 255 60.73 37.56 -4.11
N VAL A 256 61.54 37.74 -3.05
CA VAL A 256 61.71 36.74 -1.99
C VAL A 256 60.39 36.49 -1.25
N ALA A 257 59.60 37.55 -1.02
CA ALA A 257 58.28 37.43 -0.40
C ALA A 257 57.27 36.68 -1.28
N ARG A 258 57.26 36.97 -2.59
CA ARG A 258 56.41 36.28 -3.57
C ARG A 258 56.79 34.79 -3.69
N ALA A 259 58.09 34.49 -3.74
CA ALA A 259 58.61 33.13 -3.83
C ALA A 259 58.29 32.26 -2.59
N LEU A 260 58.21 32.86 -1.40
CA LEU A 260 57.89 32.18 -0.15
C LEU A 260 56.41 32.34 0.27
N GLN A 261 55.55 32.89 -0.60
CA GLN A 261 54.12 33.12 -0.34
C GLN A 261 53.82 33.84 1.00
N VAL A 262 54.66 34.80 1.37
CA VAL A 262 54.49 35.63 2.58
C VAL A 262 54.45 37.11 2.25
N HIS A 263 53.85 37.91 3.14
CA HIS A 263 53.82 39.36 2.98
C HIS A 263 55.24 39.96 3.01
N SER A 264 55.52 40.96 2.16
CA SER A 264 56.84 41.61 2.03
C SER A 264 57.41 42.13 3.35
N VAL A 265 56.54 42.66 4.22
CA VAL A 265 56.85 43.10 5.59
C VAL A 265 57.49 41.99 6.44
N THR A 266 57.13 40.72 6.24
CA THR A 266 57.71 39.58 6.96
C THR A 266 59.18 39.40 6.58
N ILE A 267 59.49 39.45 5.29
CA ILE A 267 60.87 39.37 4.77
C ILE A 267 61.67 40.61 5.17
N HIS A 268 61.07 41.81 5.08
CA HIS A 268 61.72 43.06 5.50
C HIS A 268 62.09 43.07 6.99
N ARG A 269 61.20 42.58 7.87
CA ARG A 269 61.46 42.42 9.31
C ARG A 269 62.52 41.36 9.59
N LEU A 270 62.54 40.27 8.82
CA LEU A 270 63.56 39.23 8.92
C LEU A 270 64.94 39.77 8.52
N ALA A 271 65.04 40.48 7.39
CA ALA A 271 66.27 41.10 6.88
C ALA A 271 66.85 42.09 7.89
N ARG A 272 66.03 43.04 8.36
CA ARG A 272 66.44 44.04 9.37
C ARG A 272 66.90 43.38 10.68
N ARG A 273 66.24 42.28 11.10
CA ARG A 273 66.67 41.51 12.27
C ARG A 273 68.03 40.84 12.02
N TYR A 274 68.20 40.19 10.88
CA TYR A 274 69.44 39.49 10.54
C TYR A 274 70.63 40.46 10.47
N GLN A 275 70.46 41.62 9.83
CA GLN A 275 71.46 42.70 9.82
C GLN A 275 71.84 43.16 11.24
N ALA A 276 70.88 43.21 12.17
CA ALA A 276 71.11 43.66 13.55
C ALA A 276 71.60 42.57 14.52
N THR A 277 71.48 41.27 14.19
CA THR A 277 71.82 40.18 15.13
C THR A 277 72.61 39.01 14.54
N GLY A 278 72.93 39.00 13.24
CA GLY A 278 73.66 37.91 12.56
C GLY A 278 72.95 36.54 12.52
N SER A 279 71.75 36.43 13.09
CA SER A 279 71.01 35.17 13.24
C SER A 279 69.57 35.30 12.74
N VAL A 280 69.10 34.23 12.11
CA VAL A 280 67.71 34.05 11.66
C VAL A 280 66.78 33.52 12.75
N ASP A 281 67.31 33.13 13.92
CA ASP A 281 66.57 32.44 14.97
C ASP A 281 65.48 33.31 15.61
N ASP A 282 64.57 32.65 16.31
CA ASP A 282 63.59 33.36 17.13
C ASP A 282 64.25 33.87 18.41
N ARG A 283 64.16 35.19 18.65
CA ARG A 283 64.57 35.77 19.95
C ARG A 283 63.84 35.05 21.10
N PRO A 284 64.49 34.83 22.26
CA PRO A 284 63.82 34.38 23.46
C PRO A 284 62.65 35.33 23.77
N ARG A 285 61.43 34.80 23.81
CA ARG A 285 60.26 35.62 24.11
C ARG A 285 60.28 35.98 25.60
N ALA A 286 60.37 37.27 25.91
CA ALA A 286 60.22 37.77 27.28
C ALA A 286 58.83 37.36 27.80
N GLY A 287 58.80 36.37 28.69
CA GLY A 287 57.56 35.76 29.16
C GLY A 287 57.83 34.90 30.39
N ARG A 288 56.87 34.90 31.31
CA ARG A 288 56.96 34.21 32.61
C ARG A 288 57.34 32.72 32.41
N PRO A 289 58.43 32.22 33.04
CA PRO A 289 58.89 30.84 32.84
C PRO A 289 57.80 29.80 33.08
N ARG A 290 57.80 28.72 32.29
CA ARG A 290 56.81 27.64 32.41
C ARG A 290 56.92 26.98 33.80
N ILE A 291 55.77 26.89 34.47
CA ILE A 291 55.63 26.39 35.85
C ILE A 291 55.83 24.86 35.94
N LEU A 292 55.81 24.15 34.80
CA LEU A 292 56.08 22.72 34.69
C LEU A 292 57.23 22.47 33.70
N THR A 293 58.15 21.57 34.06
CA THR A 293 59.22 21.12 33.17
C THR A 293 58.69 20.24 32.03
N PRO A 294 59.43 20.06 30.91
CA PRO A 294 59.05 19.14 29.84
C PRO A 294 58.89 17.68 30.32
N ARG A 295 59.65 17.24 31.35
CA ARG A 295 59.50 15.91 31.97
C ARG A 295 58.17 15.79 32.71
N GLN A 296 57.80 16.80 33.49
CA GLN A 296 56.51 16.87 34.18
C GLN A 296 55.33 16.94 33.21
N GLN A 297 55.43 17.70 32.12
CA GLN A 297 54.38 17.78 31.10
C GLN A 297 54.15 16.42 30.42
N ARG A 298 55.22 15.68 30.08
CA ARG A 298 55.12 14.31 29.55
C ARG A 298 54.54 13.33 30.58
N ALA A 299 54.87 13.47 31.87
CA ALA A 299 54.31 12.64 32.93
C ALA A 299 52.79 12.86 33.09
N VAL A 300 52.31 14.11 33.03
CA VAL A 300 50.88 14.44 33.01
C VAL A 300 50.17 13.76 31.84
N VAL A 301 50.67 13.93 30.61
CA VAL A 301 50.04 13.33 29.42
C VAL A 301 50.05 11.80 29.49
N ARG A 302 51.15 11.19 29.96
CA ARG A 302 51.23 9.73 30.18
C ARG A 302 50.21 9.25 31.19
N SER A 303 50.07 9.95 32.32
CA SER A 303 49.10 9.62 33.36
C SER A 303 47.67 9.63 32.80
N PHE A 304 47.27 10.66 32.04
CA PHE A 304 45.96 10.71 31.39
C PHE A 304 45.74 9.64 30.32
N ARG A 305 46.80 9.17 29.65
CA ARG A 305 46.71 8.03 28.72
C ARG A 305 46.58 6.68 29.44
N GLN A 306 47.16 6.54 30.63
CA GLN A 306 47.07 5.33 31.46
C GLN A 306 45.76 5.24 32.24
N ASN A 307 45.27 6.37 32.77
CA ASN A 307 43.97 6.49 33.41
C ASN A 307 43.23 7.70 32.84
N PRO A 308 42.35 7.49 31.83
CA PRO A 308 41.51 8.54 31.23
C PRO A 308 40.48 9.15 32.19
N PHE A 309 40.16 8.49 33.30
CA PHE A 309 39.02 8.83 34.17
C PHE A 309 39.39 9.69 35.39
N GLN A 310 40.67 9.98 35.58
CA GLN A 310 41.13 10.87 36.65
C GLN A 310 40.90 12.35 36.31
N SER A 311 40.69 13.19 37.33
CA SER A 311 40.48 14.62 37.11
C SER A 311 41.80 15.41 37.03
N ALA A 312 41.80 16.48 36.23
CA ALA A 312 42.92 17.45 36.17
C ALA A 312 43.19 18.16 37.51
N ALA A 313 42.23 18.14 38.45
CA ALA A 313 42.45 18.61 39.82
C ALA A 313 43.22 17.58 40.66
N ALA A 314 42.90 16.28 40.53
CA ALA A 314 43.63 15.21 41.22
C ALA A 314 45.10 15.17 40.79
N VAL A 315 45.37 15.14 39.47
CA VAL A 315 46.74 15.18 38.94
C VAL A 315 47.48 16.45 39.37
N GLY A 316 46.77 17.59 39.45
CA GLY A 316 47.34 18.85 39.94
C GLY A 316 47.79 18.78 41.40
N ARG A 317 47.00 18.15 42.27
CA ARG A 317 47.29 17.99 43.71
C ARG A 317 48.60 17.24 43.99
N HIS A 318 48.93 16.24 43.16
CA HIS A 318 50.15 15.43 43.31
C HIS A 318 51.34 15.93 42.48
N LEU A 319 51.19 17.06 41.77
CA LEU A 319 52.23 17.62 40.91
C LEU A 319 52.80 18.91 41.47
N ILE A 320 53.97 18.82 42.10
CA ILE A 320 54.72 19.99 42.59
C ILE A 320 55.39 20.69 41.40
N SER A 321 55.11 21.99 41.24
CA SER A 321 55.67 22.84 40.19
C SER A 321 57.13 23.23 40.45
N THR A 322 57.79 23.81 39.44
CA THR A 322 59.15 24.38 39.56
C THR A 322 59.29 25.54 40.55
N ARG A 323 58.20 25.93 41.24
CA ARG A 323 58.16 26.97 42.29
C ARG A 323 57.74 26.42 43.65
N ASN A 324 57.93 25.12 43.85
CA ASN A 324 57.56 24.38 45.06
C ASN A 324 56.10 24.60 45.53
N ARG A 325 55.17 24.72 44.56
CA ARG A 325 53.72 24.84 44.81
C ARG A 325 52.94 23.80 44.04
N VAL A 326 51.83 23.34 44.61
CA VAL A 326 50.86 22.44 43.97
C VAL A 326 50.36 23.02 42.65
N THR A 327 50.25 22.20 41.61
CA THR A 327 49.89 22.66 40.26
C THR A 327 48.38 22.83 40.10
N SER A 328 47.94 23.98 39.61
CA SER A 328 46.51 24.26 39.41
C SER A 328 45.87 23.33 38.36
N ARG A 329 44.59 22.98 38.56
CA ARG A 329 43.73 22.26 37.58
C ARG A 329 43.85 22.86 36.18
N GLN A 330 43.81 24.19 36.07
CA GLN A 330 43.87 24.91 34.79
C GLN A 330 45.21 24.69 34.07
N THR A 331 46.33 24.64 34.83
CA THR A 331 47.65 24.35 34.27
C THR A 331 47.71 22.93 33.72
N VAL A 332 47.17 21.94 34.45
CA VAL A 332 47.06 20.54 33.99
C VAL A 332 46.18 20.44 32.75
N SER A 333 44.96 20.99 32.77
CA SER A 333 44.07 20.98 31.59
C SER A 333 44.72 21.61 30.35
N ARG A 334 45.49 22.70 30.49
CA ARG A 334 46.25 23.31 29.37
C ARG A 334 47.42 22.46 28.86
N VAL A 335 47.91 21.49 29.64
CA VAL A 335 48.92 20.52 29.17
C VAL A 335 48.24 19.38 28.42
N VAL A 336 47.12 18.89 28.95
CA VAL A 336 46.31 17.78 28.39
C VAL A 336 45.70 18.20 27.03
N VAL A 337 45.09 19.38 26.93
CA VAL A 337 44.54 19.91 25.66
C VAL A 337 45.62 20.15 24.60
N ARG A 338 46.85 20.54 24.98
CA ARG A 338 47.98 20.67 24.04
C ARG A 338 48.54 19.34 23.54
N ALA A 339 48.05 18.21 24.05
CA ALA A 339 48.41 16.86 23.64
C ALA A 339 47.22 16.12 22.99
N ASP A 340 46.24 16.88 22.48
CA ASP A 340 45.00 16.42 21.83
C ASP A 340 44.15 15.46 22.67
N LEU A 341 44.18 15.67 23.99
CA LEU A 341 43.31 15.03 24.96
C LEU A 341 42.26 16.04 25.44
N TYR A 342 40.98 15.72 25.24
CA TYR A 342 39.86 16.61 25.55
C TYR A 342 39.09 16.10 26.76
N CYS A 343 38.90 16.97 27.76
CA CYS A 343 38.22 16.64 29.01
C CYS A 343 36.75 17.09 29.00
N HIS A 344 35.82 16.15 29.06
CA HIS A 344 34.39 16.43 29.00
C HIS A 344 33.78 16.65 30.40
N ARG A 345 32.74 17.48 30.47
CA ARG A 345 31.87 17.55 31.64
C ARG A 345 30.94 16.33 31.64
N PRO A 346 30.67 15.69 32.79
CA PRO A 346 29.72 14.59 32.87
C PRO A 346 28.31 15.04 32.50
N TYR A 347 27.54 14.13 31.90
CA TYR A 347 26.10 14.29 31.66
C TYR A 347 25.37 14.60 32.98
N ARG A 348 24.52 15.63 32.98
CA ARG A 348 23.62 15.96 34.09
C ARG A 348 22.20 15.52 33.73
N GLY A 349 21.83 14.34 34.20
CA GLY A 349 20.48 13.77 34.14
C GLY A 349 20.42 12.55 35.07
N GLN A 350 19.26 11.90 35.17
CA GLN A 350 19.12 10.71 36.00
C GLN A 350 19.99 9.56 35.45
N VAL A 351 20.96 9.11 36.26
CA VAL A 351 21.77 7.93 35.92
C VAL A 351 20.96 6.68 36.25
N LEU A 352 20.43 6.00 35.23
CA LEU A 352 19.75 4.71 35.41
C LEU A 352 20.75 3.68 35.95
N THR A 353 20.55 3.27 37.20
CA THR A 353 21.32 2.21 37.84
C THR A 353 21.16 0.88 37.11
N ALA A 354 22.07 -0.08 37.31
CA ALA A 354 21.91 -1.42 36.73
C ALA A 354 20.59 -2.09 37.14
N ARG A 355 20.12 -1.86 38.38
CA ARG A 355 18.80 -2.26 38.85
C ARG A 355 17.69 -1.56 38.06
N HIS A 356 17.74 -0.23 37.87
CA HIS A 356 16.68 0.48 37.14
C HIS A 356 16.63 0.09 35.66
N ARG A 357 17.78 -0.20 35.02
CA ARG A 357 17.81 -0.76 33.66
C ARG A 357 17.17 -2.15 33.59
N ARG A 358 17.47 -3.04 34.55
CA ARG A 358 16.86 -4.37 34.62
C ARG A 358 15.36 -4.29 34.94
N ASN A 359 14.95 -3.46 35.88
CA ASN A 359 13.54 -3.28 36.23
C ASN A 359 12.74 -2.71 35.06
N ARG A 360 13.26 -1.71 34.34
CA ARG A 360 12.61 -1.19 33.13
C ARG A 360 12.54 -2.23 32.01
N LEU A 361 13.61 -3.01 31.78
CA LEU A 361 13.59 -4.11 30.81
C LEU A 361 12.58 -5.20 31.20
N ASN A 362 12.54 -5.60 32.47
CA ASN A 362 11.58 -6.60 32.94
C ASN A 362 10.15 -6.09 32.84
N TRP A 363 9.93 -4.79 33.13
CA TRP A 363 8.64 -4.14 32.98
C TRP A 363 8.21 -4.08 31.51
N THR A 364 9.06 -3.65 30.58
CA THR A 364 8.72 -3.63 29.14
C THR A 364 8.60 -5.02 28.51
N LEU A 365 9.28 -6.03 29.07
CA LEU A 365 9.07 -7.43 28.66
C LEU A 365 7.75 -8.00 29.21
N ALA A 366 7.36 -7.65 30.45
CA ALA A 366 6.11 -8.09 31.05
C ALA A 366 4.89 -7.44 30.38
N HIS A 367 4.96 -6.14 30.05
CA HIS A 367 3.87 -5.39 29.41
C HIS A 367 3.99 -5.39 27.87
N ARG A 368 4.77 -6.31 27.29
CA ARG A 368 5.02 -6.38 25.84
C ARG A 368 3.75 -6.63 25.02
N GLN A 369 2.77 -7.33 25.60
CA GLN A 369 1.52 -7.70 24.95
C GLN A 369 0.32 -6.87 25.42
N TRP A 370 0.48 -5.97 26.40
CA TRP A 370 -0.61 -5.23 27.03
C TRP A 370 -1.49 -4.48 26.01
N ARG A 371 -0.90 -3.86 24.98
CA ARG A 371 -1.66 -3.25 23.86
C ARG A 371 -2.55 -4.24 23.12
N GLN A 372 -2.06 -5.44 22.86
CA GLN A 372 -2.84 -6.48 22.16
C GLN A 372 -3.92 -7.02 23.09
N GLU A 373 -3.62 -7.20 24.38
CA GLU A 373 -4.59 -7.63 25.40
C GLU A 373 -5.74 -6.62 25.54
N SER A 374 -5.48 -5.31 25.64
CA SER A 374 -6.51 -4.25 25.63
C SER A 374 -7.33 -4.25 24.34
N GLN A 375 -6.67 -4.28 23.16
CA GLN A 375 -7.36 -4.31 21.86
C GLN A 375 -8.27 -5.54 21.73
N GLU A 376 -7.77 -6.72 22.10
CA GLU A 376 -8.53 -7.96 22.08
C GLU A 376 -9.67 -7.98 23.10
N ALA A 377 -9.51 -7.38 24.28
CA ALA A 377 -10.58 -7.28 25.28
C ALA A 377 -11.78 -6.50 24.74
N ILE A 378 -11.54 -5.30 24.20
CA ILE A 378 -12.58 -4.47 23.57
C ILE A 378 -13.24 -5.22 22.41
N LEU A 379 -12.46 -5.78 21.48
CA LEU A 379 -13.01 -6.45 20.30
C LEU A 379 -13.81 -7.73 20.64
N LYS A 380 -13.39 -8.50 21.65
CA LYS A 380 -14.10 -9.71 22.09
C LYS A 380 -15.39 -9.39 22.82
N ASP A 381 -15.43 -8.35 23.64
CA ASP A 381 -16.70 -7.93 24.26
C ASP A 381 -17.68 -7.39 23.22
N LEU A 382 -17.21 -6.51 22.32
CA LEU A 382 -18.00 -6.04 21.17
C LEU A 382 -18.60 -7.21 20.37
N GLN A 383 -17.80 -8.23 20.06
CA GLN A 383 -18.27 -9.40 19.31
C GLN A 383 -19.36 -10.16 20.09
N LYS A 384 -19.12 -10.43 21.37
CA LYS A 384 -20.06 -11.14 22.26
C LYS A 384 -21.41 -10.42 22.34
N ASP A 385 -21.39 -9.11 22.58
CA ASP A 385 -22.62 -8.33 22.79
C ASP A 385 -23.37 -8.05 21.48
N VAL A 386 -22.66 -7.76 20.38
CA VAL A 386 -23.28 -7.56 19.06
C VAL A 386 -23.94 -8.85 18.55
N THR A 387 -23.30 -10.02 18.70
CA THR A 387 -23.89 -11.31 18.30
C THR A 387 -25.08 -11.73 19.17
N LYS A 388 -25.17 -11.21 20.41
CA LYS A 388 -26.30 -11.44 21.31
C LYS A 388 -27.50 -10.55 20.99
N ASP A 389 -27.24 -9.28 20.66
CA ASP A 389 -28.30 -8.26 20.54
C ASP A 389 -28.79 -8.05 19.09
N PHE A 390 -28.09 -8.56 18.06
CA PHE A 390 -28.45 -8.41 16.64
C PHE A 390 -28.32 -9.70 15.81
N ASP A 391 -29.24 -9.90 14.86
CA ASP A 391 -29.31 -11.05 13.94
C ASP A 391 -28.36 -10.94 12.71
N PHE A 392 -27.36 -10.04 12.72
CA PHE A 392 -26.45 -9.82 11.58
C PHE A 392 -25.38 -10.92 11.42
N LEU A 393 -24.90 -11.13 10.18
CA LEU A 393 -23.85 -12.11 9.91
C LEU A 393 -22.49 -11.63 10.43
N VAL A 394 -22.07 -12.24 11.54
CA VAL A 394 -20.83 -11.95 12.26
C VAL A 394 -19.90 -13.18 12.27
N ALA A 395 -18.61 -12.95 12.03
CA ALA A 395 -17.53 -13.92 12.25
C ALA A 395 -16.38 -13.25 13.03
N GLU A 396 -15.48 -14.03 13.62
CA GLU A 396 -14.36 -13.52 14.44
C GLU A 396 -13.47 -12.53 13.67
N ASN A 397 -13.18 -12.81 12.40
CA ASN A 397 -12.41 -11.93 11.52
C ASN A 397 -13.18 -10.69 11.01
N HIS A 398 -14.41 -10.45 11.48
CA HIS A 398 -15.14 -9.23 11.21
C HIS A 398 -14.83 -8.11 12.22
N PHE A 399 -14.20 -8.43 13.35
CA PHE A 399 -13.86 -7.51 14.44
C PHE A 399 -12.33 -7.37 14.47
N GLU A 400 -11.78 -6.31 13.86
CA GLU A 400 -10.35 -6.23 13.57
C GLU A 400 -9.78 -4.82 13.76
N VAL A 401 -8.61 -4.69 14.41
CA VAL A 401 -7.77 -3.49 14.30
C VAL A 401 -6.98 -3.56 13.00
N ILE A 402 -7.48 -2.92 11.94
CA ILE A 402 -6.84 -2.97 10.62
C ILE A 402 -5.52 -2.21 10.61
N SER A 403 -4.53 -2.78 9.91
CA SER A 403 -3.25 -2.10 9.70
C SER A 403 -3.44 -0.87 8.81
N GLY A 404 -2.64 0.18 9.00
CA GLY A 404 -2.68 1.36 8.12
C GLY A 404 -2.30 1.05 6.67
N LYS A 405 -1.65 -0.10 6.40
CA LYS A 405 -1.45 -0.64 5.05
C LYS A 405 -2.76 -1.20 4.49
N THR A 406 -3.52 -1.95 5.28
CA THR A 406 -4.84 -2.49 4.90
C THR A 406 -5.83 -1.35 4.62
N GLU A 407 -5.90 -0.37 5.52
CA GLU A 407 -6.67 0.87 5.37
C GLU A 407 -6.32 1.61 4.07
N GLY A 408 -5.01 1.71 3.75
CA GLY A 408 -4.51 2.30 2.51
C GLY A 408 -4.85 1.50 1.24
N VAL A 409 -4.83 0.16 1.30
CA VAL A 409 -5.32 -0.69 0.20
C VAL A 409 -6.81 -0.47 -0.03
N TYR A 410 -7.60 -0.44 1.04
CA TYR A 410 -9.05 -0.29 0.96
C TYR A 410 -9.48 1.09 0.39
N ALA A 411 -8.88 2.20 0.82
CA ALA A 411 -9.17 3.51 0.17
C ALA A 411 -8.71 3.54 -1.31
N TRP A 412 -7.62 2.87 -1.66
CA TRP A 412 -7.19 2.76 -3.07
C TRP A 412 -8.17 1.95 -3.92
N ILE A 413 -8.74 0.86 -3.37
CA ILE A 413 -9.81 0.10 -4.03
C ILE A 413 -11.05 0.98 -4.20
N ALA A 414 -11.47 1.68 -3.14
CA ALA A 414 -12.68 2.52 -3.17
C ALA A 414 -12.66 3.58 -4.27
N VAL A 415 -11.56 4.33 -4.41
CA VAL A 415 -11.45 5.38 -5.45
C VAL A 415 -11.44 4.80 -6.86
N ASN A 416 -10.68 3.73 -7.09
CA ASN A 416 -10.59 3.11 -8.42
C ASN A 416 -11.89 2.42 -8.82
N TYR A 417 -12.61 1.85 -7.86
CA TYR A 417 -13.96 1.33 -8.05
C TYR A 417 -14.97 2.44 -8.40
N ALA A 418 -14.98 3.56 -7.65
CA ALA A 418 -15.89 4.68 -7.92
C ALA A 418 -15.62 5.36 -9.28
N LEU A 419 -14.37 5.34 -9.73
CA LEU A 419 -13.93 5.79 -11.06
C LEU A 419 -14.06 4.72 -12.17
N ASN A 420 -14.65 3.56 -11.89
CA ASN A 420 -14.81 2.43 -12.81
C ASN A 420 -13.50 1.91 -13.46
N ARG A 421 -12.36 2.06 -12.78
CA ARG A 421 -11.03 1.64 -13.28
C ARG A 421 -10.79 0.14 -13.26
N PHE A 422 -11.71 -0.62 -12.67
CA PHE A 422 -11.67 -2.09 -12.64
C PHE A 422 -12.53 -2.73 -13.75
N SER A 423 -13.22 -1.95 -14.59
CA SER A 423 -13.87 -2.53 -15.77
C SER A 423 -12.83 -2.86 -16.85
N HIS A 424 -12.89 -4.08 -17.37
CA HIS A 424 -12.07 -4.55 -18.50
C HIS A 424 -12.76 -4.38 -19.85
N THR A 425 -14.02 -3.90 -19.88
CA THR A 425 -14.67 -3.49 -21.13
C THR A 425 -13.94 -2.28 -21.73
N ALA A 426 -13.56 -2.35 -23.00
CA ALA A 426 -12.84 -1.27 -23.68
C ALA A 426 -13.67 0.03 -23.77
N GLY A 427 -13.44 0.95 -22.84
CA GLY A 427 -13.89 2.34 -22.92
C GLY A 427 -12.80 3.28 -23.45
N ASP A 428 -13.15 4.54 -23.74
CA ASP A 428 -12.27 5.62 -24.22
C ASP A 428 -11.19 6.09 -23.22
N GLY A 429 -10.76 5.22 -22.29
CA GLY A 429 -9.81 5.52 -21.23
C GLY A 429 -8.33 5.37 -21.62
N ASP A 430 -7.46 6.00 -20.83
CA ASP A 430 -6.01 5.75 -20.87
C ASP A 430 -5.70 4.32 -20.39
N MET A 431 -5.52 3.41 -21.35
CA MET A 431 -5.21 2.00 -21.13
C MET A 431 -3.71 1.76 -20.96
N ILE A 432 -3.35 0.93 -19.99
CA ILE A 432 -1.96 0.54 -19.69
C ILE A 432 -1.75 -0.95 -19.88
N GLY A 433 -0.59 -1.33 -20.39
CA GLY A 433 -0.12 -2.72 -20.39
C GLY A 433 0.65 -3.01 -19.11
N VAL A 434 0.17 -3.96 -18.30
CA VAL A 434 0.81 -4.41 -17.06
C VAL A 434 1.31 -5.85 -17.25
N LYS A 435 2.58 -6.09 -16.93
CA LYS A 435 3.11 -7.46 -16.91
C LYS A 435 2.77 -8.13 -15.58
N LEU A 436 2.16 -9.31 -15.63
CA LEU A 436 1.79 -10.09 -14.44
C LEU A 436 2.66 -11.34 -14.27
N ALA A 437 2.42 -12.10 -13.20
CA ALA A 437 3.19 -13.29 -12.85
C ALA A 437 3.13 -14.41 -13.90
N ASP A 438 2.09 -14.44 -14.74
CA ASP A 438 1.98 -15.35 -15.90
C ASP A 438 2.93 -15.00 -17.07
N GLY A 439 3.67 -13.89 -16.94
CA GLY A 439 4.61 -13.39 -17.92
C GLY A 439 3.98 -12.63 -19.09
N LYS A 440 2.65 -12.56 -19.18
CA LYS A 440 1.92 -11.86 -20.25
C LYS A 440 1.72 -10.39 -19.91
N ILE A 441 1.41 -9.60 -20.94
CA ILE A 441 0.99 -8.21 -20.80
C ILE A 441 -0.54 -8.18 -20.84
N HIS A 442 -1.13 -7.71 -19.76
CA HIS A 442 -2.57 -7.53 -19.60
C HIS A 442 -2.90 -6.04 -19.76
N HIS A 443 -3.90 -5.73 -20.58
CA HIS A 443 -4.29 -4.34 -20.86
C HIS A 443 -5.52 -3.95 -20.05
N ARG A 444 -5.39 -2.93 -19.20
CA ARG A 444 -6.48 -2.43 -18.35
C ARG A 444 -6.45 -0.91 -18.22
N SER A 445 -7.55 -0.33 -17.71
CA SER A 445 -7.63 1.10 -17.42
C SER A 445 -6.53 1.52 -16.44
N ARG A 446 -5.87 2.67 -16.69
CA ARG A 446 -4.95 3.26 -15.71
C ARG A 446 -5.70 3.58 -14.42
N THR A 447 -5.17 3.10 -13.30
CA THR A 447 -5.65 3.40 -11.96
C THR A 447 -5.15 4.77 -11.49
N VAL A 448 -5.81 5.34 -10.48
CA VAL A 448 -5.37 6.56 -9.80
C VAL A 448 -4.68 6.23 -8.48
N GLY A 449 -3.77 7.11 -8.06
CA GLY A 449 -3.26 7.12 -6.70
C GLY A 449 -4.26 7.74 -5.72
N MET A 450 -4.07 7.48 -4.44
CA MET A 450 -4.85 8.10 -3.37
C MET A 450 -3.96 8.55 -2.23
N ILE A 451 -4.42 9.58 -1.52
CA ILE A 451 -3.88 10.03 -0.24
C ILE A 451 -5.06 10.25 0.70
N ASP A 452 -5.06 9.60 1.86
CA ASP A 452 -6.09 9.76 2.88
C ASP A 452 -5.45 10.30 4.16
N MET A 453 -5.92 11.44 4.65
CA MET A 453 -5.45 12.04 5.90
C MET A 453 -6.56 12.00 6.94
N GLY A 454 -6.53 10.97 7.81
CA GLY A 454 -7.38 10.90 8.98
C GLY A 454 -6.86 11.75 10.14
N GLY A 455 -7.50 11.60 11.31
CA GLY A 455 -7.07 12.29 12.53
C GLY A 455 -5.73 11.80 13.10
N GLY A 456 -5.49 10.48 13.06
CA GLY A 456 -4.31 9.84 13.67
C GLY A 456 -3.18 9.45 12.70
N SER A 457 -3.47 9.24 11.42
CA SER A 457 -2.47 8.90 10.40
C SER A 457 -2.79 9.51 9.04
N VAL A 458 -1.77 9.56 8.18
CA VAL A 458 -1.93 9.77 6.75
C VAL A 458 -1.42 8.55 5.97
N GLN A 459 -2.12 8.19 4.91
CA GLN A 459 -1.86 7.06 4.04
C GLN A 459 -1.65 7.57 2.62
N ILE A 460 -0.75 6.92 1.86
CA ILE A 460 -0.60 7.14 0.42
C ILE A 460 -0.49 5.78 -0.27
N ALA A 461 -1.25 5.59 -1.34
CA ALA A 461 -1.28 4.34 -2.10
C ALA A 461 -1.40 4.58 -3.62
N PHE A 462 -0.64 3.86 -4.43
CA PHE A 462 -0.73 3.88 -5.90
C PHE A 462 -0.19 2.61 -6.55
N GLU A 463 -0.68 2.27 -7.73
CA GLU A 463 -0.24 1.07 -8.47
C GLU A 463 1.19 1.21 -8.98
N VAL A 464 1.99 0.16 -8.84
CA VAL A 464 3.35 0.07 -9.38
C VAL A 464 3.34 -0.89 -10.57
N THR A 465 3.46 -0.32 -11.76
CA THR A 465 3.39 -1.05 -13.04
C THR A 465 4.76 -1.35 -13.65
N ASN A 466 5.81 -0.68 -13.17
CA ASN A 466 7.19 -0.85 -13.64
C ASN A 466 7.94 -1.90 -12.79
N GLU A 467 8.35 -2.99 -13.42
CA GLU A 467 9.14 -4.09 -12.82
C GLU A 467 10.45 -3.62 -12.17
N GLU A 468 11.19 -2.71 -12.80
CA GLU A 468 12.46 -2.19 -12.29
C GLU A 468 12.24 -1.33 -11.03
N GLN A 469 11.13 -0.60 -10.99
CA GLN A 469 10.72 0.16 -9.81
C GLN A 469 10.28 -0.79 -8.69
N MET A 470 9.47 -1.80 -9.01
CA MET A 470 8.99 -2.80 -8.05
C MET A 470 10.15 -3.52 -7.35
N GLN A 471 11.20 -3.92 -8.07
CA GLN A 471 12.38 -4.59 -7.50
C GLN A 471 13.16 -3.73 -6.49
N LYS A 472 13.03 -2.39 -6.55
CA LYS A 472 13.68 -1.46 -5.61
C LYS A 472 12.85 -1.25 -4.33
N ILE A 473 11.53 -1.44 -4.41
CA ILE A 473 10.62 -1.22 -3.29
C ILE A 473 10.71 -2.38 -2.29
N PRO A 474 10.78 -2.13 -0.97
CA PRO A 474 10.71 -3.18 0.04
C PRO A 474 9.37 -3.94 -0.03
N SER A 475 9.38 -5.28 -0.03
CA SER A 475 8.16 -6.08 -0.18
C SER A 475 7.08 -5.79 0.88
N GLN A 476 7.46 -5.36 2.09
CA GLN A 476 6.49 -4.95 3.10
C GLN A 476 5.66 -3.70 2.71
N MET A 477 6.15 -2.87 1.79
CA MET A 477 5.46 -1.69 1.24
C MET A 477 4.65 -1.98 -0.03
N ILE A 478 4.73 -3.19 -0.61
CA ILE A 478 3.86 -3.62 -1.70
C ILE A 478 2.70 -4.42 -1.13
N ALA A 479 1.47 -4.07 -1.50
CA ALA A 479 0.31 -4.92 -1.38
C ALA A 479 0.04 -5.57 -2.74
N GLU A 480 0.12 -6.89 -2.80
CA GLU A 480 -0.28 -7.67 -3.96
C GLU A 480 -1.57 -8.42 -3.62
N PHE A 481 -2.60 -8.24 -4.44
CA PHE A 481 -3.92 -8.81 -4.20
C PHE A 481 -4.73 -8.96 -5.48
N ASN A 482 -5.69 -9.87 -5.45
CA ASN A 482 -6.66 -10.11 -6.51
C ASN A 482 -8.06 -9.65 -6.06
N LEU A 483 -8.77 -8.90 -6.91
CA LEU A 483 -10.17 -8.50 -6.70
C LEU A 483 -11.17 -9.43 -7.40
N GLY A 484 -10.71 -10.30 -8.30
CA GLY A 484 -11.52 -11.26 -9.01
C GLY A 484 -12.14 -12.30 -8.07
N CYS A 485 -13.24 -12.92 -8.52
CA CYS A 485 -13.96 -13.91 -7.73
C CYS A 485 -13.22 -15.27 -7.65
N GLN A 486 -12.34 -15.57 -8.62
CA GLN A 486 -11.54 -16.80 -8.68
C GLN A 486 -10.05 -16.47 -8.52
N GLU A 487 -9.28 -17.32 -7.82
CA GLU A 487 -7.83 -17.09 -7.66
C GLU A 487 -7.05 -17.14 -9.00
N ALA A 488 -7.60 -17.83 -10.01
CA ALA A 488 -7.04 -17.91 -11.36
C ALA A 488 -7.29 -16.67 -12.22
N ASP A 489 -8.14 -15.73 -11.78
CA ASP A 489 -8.41 -14.48 -12.46
C ASP A 489 -7.24 -13.51 -12.30
N VAL A 490 -6.35 -13.46 -13.29
CA VAL A 490 -5.18 -12.57 -13.26
C VAL A 490 -5.51 -11.12 -13.61
N GLU A 491 -6.61 -10.85 -14.33
CA GLU A 491 -6.92 -9.50 -14.86
C GLU A 491 -7.16 -8.49 -13.72
N HIS A 492 -7.74 -8.98 -12.62
CA HIS A 492 -7.97 -8.24 -11.38
C HIS A 492 -6.83 -8.32 -10.35
N THR A 493 -5.62 -8.72 -10.74
CA THR A 493 -4.43 -8.72 -9.87
C THR A 493 -3.70 -7.37 -9.88
N TYR A 494 -3.57 -6.72 -8.71
CA TYR A 494 -2.95 -5.41 -8.55
C TYR A 494 -1.76 -5.45 -7.60
N ARG A 495 -0.73 -4.65 -7.93
CA ARG A 495 0.48 -4.44 -7.11
C ARG A 495 0.55 -2.98 -6.72
N VAL A 496 0.19 -2.67 -5.48
CA VAL A 496 0.01 -1.30 -4.98
C VAL A 496 1.10 -0.98 -3.98
N TYR A 497 1.89 0.06 -4.22
CA TYR A 497 2.73 0.65 -3.18
C TYR A 497 1.81 1.30 -2.15
N VAL A 498 1.98 0.96 -0.88
CA VAL A 498 1.21 1.54 0.23
C VAL A 498 2.15 1.82 1.40
N THR A 499 2.05 3.04 1.94
CA THR A 499 2.69 3.39 3.21
C THR A 499 1.73 4.19 4.10
N THR A 500 1.98 4.16 5.41
CA THR A 500 1.15 4.80 6.44
C THR A 500 2.06 5.50 7.46
N PHE A 501 1.67 6.71 7.83
CA PHE A 501 2.41 7.57 8.75
C PHE A 501 1.57 7.81 10.00
N LEU A 502 1.79 6.97 11.02
CA LEU A 502 1.12 7.08 12.32
C LEU A 502 1.65 8.30 13.08
N GLY A 503 0.74 9.10 13.66
CA GLY A 503 1.08 10.38 14.29
C GLY A 503 1.26 11.55 13.31
N TYR A 504 0.87 11.37 12.04
CA TYR A 504 0.91 12.38 10.98
C TYR A 504 -0.47 12.73 10.40
N GLY A 505 -1.55 12.19 10.98
CA GLY A 505 -2.90 12.70 10.75
C GLY A 505 -3.09 14.11 11.31
N ALA A 506 -4.17 14.80 10.92
CA ALA A 506 -4.35 16.21 11.24
C ALA A 506 -4.37 16.49 12.76
N ASN A 507 -5.14 15.73 13.53
CA ASN A 507 -5.25 15.93 14.98
C ASN A 507 -3.90 15.65 15.67
N SER A 508 -3.24 14.54 15.32
CA SER A 508 -1.90 14.24 15.86
C SER A 508 -0.85 15.30 15.50
N ALA A 509 -0.97 15.98 14.37
CA ALA A 509 -0.10 17.10 14.03
C ALA A 509 -0.36 18.32 14.93
N ILE A 510 -1.63 18.63 15.21
CA ILE A 510 -2.04 19.70 16.15
C ILE A 510 -1.49 19.41 17.56
N ASP A 511 -1.68 18.20 18.08
CA ASP A 511 -1.20 17.79 19.40
C ASP A 511 0.32 17.92 19.52
N ARG A 512 1.05 17.37 18.53
CA ARG A 512 2.52 17.43 18.45
C ARG A 512 3.01 18.87 18.37
N TYR A 513 2.34 19.72 17.60
CA TYR A 513 2.65 21.14 17.44
C TYR A 513 2.48 21.92 18.74
N GLN A 514 1.29 21.88 19.34
CA GLN A 514 0.99 22.61 20.58
C GLN A 514 1.90 22.16 21.73
N ALA A 515 2.15 20.85 21.82
CA ALA A 515 3.12 20.30 22.77
C ALA A 515 4.56 20.80 22.53
N ALA A 516 4.98 21.03 21.28
CA ALA A 516 6.29 21.57 20.94
C ALA A 516 6.39 23.08 21.24
N LEU A 517 5.38 23.87 20.82
CA LEU A 517 5.27 25.30 21.09
C LEU A 517 5.36 25.59 22.60
N ALA A 518 4.63 24.82 23.40
CA ALA A 518 4.62 24.94 24.85
C ALA A 518 5.94 24.49 25.52
N ARG A 519 6.60 23.43 25.01
CA ARG A 519 7.94 23.02 25.48
C ARG A 519 8.98 24.12 25.27
N ASN A 520 8.95 24.78 24.11
CA ASN A 520 9.84 25.90 23.81
C ASN A 520 9.61 27.09 24.77
N ALA A 521 8.35 27.43 25.06
CA ALA A 521 8.01 28.47 26.03
C ALA A 521 8.53 28.17 27.45
N THR A 522 8.40 26.93 27.95
CA THR A 522 8.93 26.55 29.27
C THR A 522 10.45 26.54 29.35
N SER A 523 11.13 26.34 28.22
CA SER A 523 12.60 26.40 28.13
C SER A 523 13.10 27.84 28.18
N ALA A 524 12.36 28.79 27.60
CA ALA A 524 12.64 30.22 27.70
C ALA A 524 12.30 30.80 29.09
N SER A 525 11.22 30.35 29.73
CA SER A 525 10.78 30.90 31.02
C SER A 525 11.65 30.50 32.22
N LYS A 526 12.36 29.37 32.15
CA LYS A 526 13.36 28.97 33.17
C LYS A 526 14.51 29.97 33.35
N ALA A 527 14.64 30.98 32.48
CA ALA A 527 15.59 32.08 32.61
C ALA A 527 15.06 33.31 33.40
N ARG A 528 13.78 33.37 33.80
CA ARG A 528 13.20 34.51 34.52
C ARG A 528 12.33 34.06 35.70
N SER A 529 12.72 34.46 36.91
CA SER A 529 12.05 34.10 38.16
C SER A 529 10.66 34.77 38.31
N SER A 530 9.76 34.03 38.95
CA SER A 530 8.66 34.46 39.83
C SER A 530 7.58 35.43 39.33
N SER A 531 6.33 35.02 39.60
CA SER A 531 5.13 35.86 39.79
C SER A 531 4.74 36.84 38.68
N LYS A 532 3.99 36.34 37.70
CA LYS A 532 2.91 37.05 36.98
C LYS A 532 2.01 36.01 36.29
N LYS A 533 0.71 36.33 36.11
CA LYS A 533 -0.21 35.50 35.30
C LYS A 533 0.48 35.14 33.98
N SER A 534 0.48 33.86 33.60
CA SER A 534 1.08 33.41 32.34
C SER A 534 0.44 34.17 31.18
N ARG A 535 1.23 34.98 30.47
CA ARG A 535 0.75 35.59 29.22
C ARG A 535 0.42 34.46 28.23
N PRO A 536 -0.70 34.56 27.49
CA PRO A 536 -1.00 33.62 26.43
C PRO A 536 0.16 33.49 25.45
N LEU A 537 0.45 32.27 25.00
CA LEU A 537 1.51 32.00 24.05
C LEU A 537 1.05 32.40 22.63
N PRO A 538 1.83 33.21 21.89
CA PRO A 538 1.47 33.58 20.53
C PRO A 538 1.56 32.37 19.61
N ASP A 539 0.46 32.05 18.93
CA ASP A 539 0.35 30.94 18.01
C ASP A 539 0.02 31.42 16.57
N PRO A 540 0.95 31.33 15.61
CA PRO A 540 0.67 31.66 14.20
C PRO A 540 -0.34 30.73 13.53
N CYS A 541 -0.53 29.53 14.08
CA CYS A 541 -1.41 28.51 13.52
C CYS A 541 -2.87 28.61 13.99
N LEU A 542 -3.21 29.59 14.82
CA LEU A 542 -4.58 29.92 15.19
C LEU A 542 -5.00 31.26 14.54
N PRO A 543 -6.30 31.45 14.20
CA PRO A 543 -6.80 32.68 13.59
C PRO A 543 -6.51 33.95 14.41
N ALA A 544 -6.37 35.09 13.72
CA ALA A 544 -5.93 36.33 14.34
C ALA A 544 -6.82 36.78 15.53
N GLY A 545 -6.24 36.81 16.72
CA GLY A 545 -6.90 37.19 17.97
C GLY A 545 -7.71 36.09 18.65
N MET A 546 -7.70 34.85 18.16
CA MET A 546 -8.40 33.73 18.81
C MET A 546 -7.75 33.35 20.15
N PRO A 547 -8.47 33.40 21.29
CA PRO A 547 -8.00 32.82 22.54
C PRO A 547 -8.27 31.31 22.56
N LEU A 548 -7.27 30.51 22.90
CA LEU A 548 -7.44 29.07 23.16
C LEU A 548 -6.87 28.73 24.54
N THR A 549 -7.56 27.91 25.33
CA THR A 549 -7.05 27.41 26.61
C THR A 549 -7.22 25.90 26.65
N THR A 550 -6.12 25.16 26.81
CA THR A 550 -6.17 23.71 26.98
C THR A 550 -6.54 23.37 28.41
N GLU A 551 -7.32 22.31 28.58
CA GLU A 551 -7.64 21.77 29.90
C GLU A 551 -6.38 21.29 30.65
N ALA A 552 -6.51 21.13 31.97
CA ALA A 552 -5.47 20.57 32.81
C ALA A 552 -5.71 19.06 32.95
N ASP A 553 -4.65 18.30 32.72
CA ASP A 553 -4.57 16.84 32.88
C ASP A 553 -3.51 16.56 33.97
N GLU A 554 -3.55 15.38 34.62
CA GLU A 554 -2.66 15.04 35.74
C GLU A 554 -1.16 15.19 35.36
N GLU A 555 -0.84 14.97 34.09
CA GLU A 555 0.51 15.16 33.54
C GLU A 555 0.78 16.55 32.94
N LYS A 556 -0.25 17.35 32.62
CA LYS A 556 -0.14 18.55 31.77
C LYS A 556 -0.88 19.74 32.38
N PRO A 557 -0.18 20.79 32.86
CA PRO A 557 -0.84 21.99 33.34
C PRO A 557 -1.52 22.74 32.18
N ALA A 558 -2.73 23.26 32.43
CA ALA A 558 -3.48 24.10 31.49
C ALA A 558 -2.62 25.25 30.93
N ARG A 559 -2.78 25.53 29.63
CA ARG A 559 -2.05 26.59 28.92
C ARG A 559 -2.99 27.43 28.08
N SER A 560 -2.72 28.73 28.07
CA SER A 560 -3.43 29.69 27.23
C SER A 560 -2.56 30.08 26.03
N PHE A 561 -3.19 30.18 24.87
CA PHE A 561 -2.63 30.57 23.58
C PHE A 561 -3.43 31.74 23.02
N ILE A 562 -2.82 32.53 22.14
CA ILE A 562 -3.46 33.63 21.42
C ILE A 562 -3.03 33.57 19.95
N GLY A 563 -4.00 33.46 19.05
CA GLY A 563 -3.74 33.36 17.62
C GLY A 563 -3.17 34.64 17.04
N THR A 564 -2.13 34.53 16.21
CA THR A 564 -1.55 35.66 15.47
C THR A 564 -1.92 35.67 13.99
N GLY A 565 -2.54 34.60 13.46
CA GLY A 565 -3.03 34.55 12.09
C GLY A 565 -1.95 34.52 11.00
N ASP A 566 -0.70 34.22 11.34
CA ASP A 566 0.42 34.20 10.39
C ASP A 566 0.54 32.82 9.74
N TYR A 567 -0.17 32.63 8.62
CA TYR A 567 -0.18 31.36 7.89
C TYR A 567 1.22 30.93 7.40
N MET A 568 2.09 31.87 7.03
CA MET A 568 3.41 31.54 6.49
C MET A 568 4.38 31.07 7.57
N GLU A 569 4.37 31.73 8.73
CA GLU A 569 5.10 31.25 9.92
C GLU A 569 4.51 29.93 10.44
N CYS A 570 3.18 29.76 10.40
CA CYS A 570 2.54 28.48 10.76
C CYS A 570 3.05 27.34 9.87
N LYS A 571 3.01 27.53 8.55
CA LYS A 571 3.50 26.58 7.55
C LYS A 571 4.98 26.23 7.73
N ALA A 572 5.83 27.23 8.02
CA ALA A 572 7.24 27.00 8.32
C ALA A 572 7.44 26.15 9.58
N ARG A 573 6.61 26.31 10.62
CA ARG A 573 6.62 25.46 11.82
C ARG A 573 6.07 24.05 11.56
N MET A 574 5.05 23.92 10.72
CA MET A 574 4.51 22.63 10.29
C MET A 574 5.56 21.79 9.55
N GLU A 575 6.37 22.40 8.68
CA GLU A 575 7.41 21.70 7.92
C GLU A 575 8.44 20.99 8.83
N LEU A 576 8.71 21.54 10.01
CA LEU A 576 9.60 20.92 11.02
C LEU A 576 9.05 19.60 11.59
N LEU A 577 7.73 19.38 11.57
CA LEU A 577 7.11 18.15 12.09
C LEU A 577 7.21 16.97 11.12
N LEU A 578 7.52 17.21 9.85
CA LEU A 578 7.67 16.15 8.84
C LEU A 578 8.91 15.27 9.04
N ASN A 579 9.94 15.75 9.76
CA ASN A 579 11.22 15.06 9.93
C ASN A 579 11.92 14.67 8.59
N VAL A 580 11.75 15.43 7.51
CA VAL A 580 12.34 15.11 6.17
C VAL A 580 13.87 15.10 6.14
N SER A 581 14.54 15.66 7.15
CA SER A 581 16.00 15.65 7.29
C SER A 581 16.55 14.39 7.98
N VAL A 582 15.70 13.43 8.37
CA VAL A 582 16.14 12.13 8.91
C VAL A 582 16.89 11.35 7.83
N PRO A 583 18.04 10.71 8.13
CA PRO A 583 18.81 9.96 7.15
C PRO A 583 17.96 8.89 6.44
N CYS A 584 17.86 9.02 5.12
CA CYS A 584 17.15 8.06 4.28
C CYS A 584 17.89 6.72 4.25
N SER A 585 17.19 5.62 4.53
CA SER A 585 17.79 4.28 4.47
C SER A 585 17.80 3.67 3.07
N ARG A 586 16.90 4.12 2.19
CA ARG A 586 16.78 3.74 0.78
C ARG A 586 16.14 4.88 0.00
N ASP A 587 16.93 5.63 -0.77
CA ASP A 587 16.41 6.74 -1.56
C ASP A 587 15.49 6.25 -2.71
N PRO A 588 14.45 7.04 -3.07
CA PRO A 588 14.02 8.28 -2.43
C PRO A 588 13.27 8.02 -1.11
N CYS A 589 13.27 9.00 -0.20
CA CYS A 589 12.44 9.00 1.01
C CYS A 589 11.49 10.21 1.07
N SER A 590 10.35 10.05 1.73
CA SER A 590 9.40 11.13 2.04
C SER A 590 9.46 11.51 3.53
N ILE A 591 8.35 11.37 4.25
CA ILE A 591 8.20 11.78 5.65
C ILE A 591 9.04 10.86 6.55
N ASN A 592 9.68 11.43 7.58
CA ASN A 592 10.48 10.70 8.59
C ASN A 592 11.54 9.71 8.04
N GLY A 593 12.09 9.94 6.84
CA GLY A 593 13.07 9.04 6.23
C GLY A 593 12.50 7.69 5.76
N VAL A 594 11.18 7.58 5.57
CA VAL A 594 10.51 6.40 5.01
C VAL A 594 10.66 6.38 3.49
N HIS A 595 11.02 5.22 2.92
CA HIS A 595 11.17 5.07 1.48
C HIS A 595 9.86 5.33 0.72
N GLN A 596 9.94 6.13 -0.34
CA GLN A 596 8.86 6.39 -1.29
C GLN A 596 9.41 6.27 -2.71
N PRO A 597 8.86 5.39 -3.57
CA PRO A 597 9.27 5.28 -4.96
C PRO A 597 8.92 6.56 -5.73
N GLU A 598 9.66 6.83 -6.80
CA GLU A 598 9.44 8.01 -7.64
C GLU A 598 8.02 8.01 -8.25
N ILE A 599 7.31 9.12 -8.11
CA ILE A 599 5.97 9.30 -8.66
C ILE A 599 6.11 9.95 -10.04
N ASP A 600 5.53 9.32 -11.07
CA ASP A 600 5.40 9.93 -12.38
C ASP A 600 4.28 10.98 -12.35
N PHE A 601 4.61 12.20 -11.93
CA PHE A 601 3.66 13.32 -11.83
C PHE A 601 3.08 13.78 -13.18
N VAL A 602 3.59 13.28 -14.32
CA VAL A 602 3.03 13.60 -15.65
C VAL A 602 1.85 12.68 -15.96
N ARG A 603 1.99 11.37 -15.68
CA ARG A 603 0.99 10.34 -16.02
C ARG A 603 0.13 9.87 -14.85
N SER A 604 0.45 10.25 -13.61
CA SER A 604 -0.32 9.88 -12.42
C SER A 604 -1.33 10.95 -12.05
N GLN A 605 -2.54 10.50 -11.67
CA GLN A 605 -3.58 11.31 -11.04
C GLN A 605 -3.72 10.87 -9.58
N PHE A 606 -3.99 11.79 -8.66
CA PHE A 606 -4.14 11.49 -7.23
C PHE A 606 -5.41 12.10 -6.63
N TYR A 607 -6.09 11.33 -5.80
CA TYR A 607 -7.25 11.78 -5.04
C TYR A 607 -6.93 11.95 -3.55
N GLY A 608 -7.41 13.04 -2.96
CA GLY A 608 -7.27 13.38 -1.55
C GLY A 608 -8.57 13.16 -0.77
N PHE A 609 -8.52 12.34 0.27
CA PHE A 609 -9.66 12.00 1.13
C PHE A 609 -9.54 12.61 2.54
N SER A 610 -10.63 12.54 3.29
CA SER A 610 -10.74 13.03 4.66
C SER A 610 -10.31 14.50 4.81
N GLU A 611 -9.24 14.80 5.56
CA GLU A 611 -8.80 16.17 5.84
C GLU A 611 -8.33 16.93 4.59
N PHE A 612 -8.01 16.24 3.48
CA PHE A 612 -7.79 16.89 2.17
C PHE A 612 -9.07 17.48 1.57
N TRP A 613 -10.23 16.91 1.90
CA TRP A 613 -11.53 17.45 1.52
C TRP A 613 -12.01 18.49 2.53
N TYR A 614 -12.02 18.16 3.83
CA TYR A 614 -12.53 19.06 4.88
C TYR A 614 -11.80 20.42 4.89
N SER A 615 -10.45 20.41 4.86
CA SER A 615 -9.63 21.64 4.83
C SER A 615 -9.71 22.40 3.49
N MET A 616 -10.46 21.93 2.50
CA MET A 616 -10.69 22.63 1.23
C MET A 616 -12.15 23.05 1.04
N GLU A 617 -13.09 22.29 1.59
CA GLU A 617 -14.52 22.49 1.36
C GLU A 617 -15.22 23.21 2.52
N ASP A 618 -15.03 22.78 3.77
CA ASP A 618 -15.87 23.20 4.90
C ASP A 618 -15.89 24.72 5.10
N VAL A 619 -14.71 25.34 4.97
CA VAL A 619 -14.50 26.78 5.10
C VAL A 619 -14.43 27.48 3.73
N TYR A 620 -13.57 27.00 2.82
CA TYR A 620 -13.26 27.76 1.60
C TYR A 620 -14.22 27.53 0.44
N ARG A 621 -15.04 26.46 0.47
CA ARG A 621 -15.91 26.04 -0.65
C ARG A 621 -15.11 25.87 -1.95
N LYS A 622 -13.97 25.19 -1.84
CA LYS A 622 -13.01 24.86 -2.91
C LYS A 622 -12.62 23.38 -2.91
N GLY A 623 -13.49 22.48 -2.44
CA GLY A 623 -13.30 21.05 -2.68
C GLY A 623 -13.18 20.73 -4.18
N GLY A 624 -12.51 19.61 -4.51
CA GLY A 624 -12.27 19.22 -5.90
C GLY A 624 -10.84 19.52 -6.35
N LEU A 625 -10.68 20.12 -7.54
CA LEU A 625 -9.37 20.31 -8.17
C LEU A 625 -8.48 21.26 -7.35
N TYR A 626 -7.38 20.74 -6.82
CA TYR A 626 -6.46 21.50 -5.99
C TYR A 626 -5.51 22.34 -6.84
N ARG A 627 -5.37 23.61 -6.47
CA ARG A 627 -4.40 24.55 -7.07
C ARG A 627 -3.66 25.30 -5.97
N TYR A 628 -2.40 24.94 -5.75
CA TYR A 628 -1.56 25.47 -4.67
C TYR A 628 -1.61 27.00 -4.51
N PRO A 629 -1.45 27.85 -5.56
CA PRO A 629 -1.44 29.31 -5.39
C PRO A 629 -2.79 29.89 -4.94
N ILE A 630 -3.90 29.23 -5.30
CA ILE A 630 -5.25 29.64 -4.90
C ILE A 630 -5.47 29.23 -3.44
N PHE A 631 -5.10 28.00 -3.08
CA PHE A 631 -5.24 27.47 -1.73
C PHE A 631 -4.39 28.23 -0.70
N GLU A 632 -3.11 28.49 -1.00
CA GLU A 632 -2.21 29.25 -0.13
C GLU A 632 -2.72 30.67 0.13
N LYS A 633 -3.29 31.33 -0.89
CA LYS A 633 -3.91 32.64 -0.73
C LYS A 633 -5.14 32.58 0.19
N LEU A 634 -6.07 31.66 -0.07
CA LEU A 634 -7.30 31.53 0.72
C LEU A 634 -7.02 31.26 2.20
N ALA A 635 -6.07 30.37 2.49
CA ALA A 635 -5.66 30.10 3.87
C ALA A 635 -4.98 31.32 4.53
N THR A 636 -4.17 32.09 3.78
CA THR A 636 -3.55 33.33 4.29
C THR A 636 -4.60 34.40 4.62
N ASP A 637 -5.57 34.62 3.71
CA ASP A 637 -6.65 35.59 3.86
C ASP A 637 -7.59 35.19 5.03
N PHE A 638 -7.86 33.89 5.21
CA PHE A 638 -8.64 33.37 6.33
C PHE A 638 -7.92 33.54 7.67
N CYS A 639 -6.65 33.12 7.78
CA CYS A 639 -5.93 33.14 9.06
C CYS A 639 -5.67 34.56 9.58
N SER A 640 -5.44 35.51 8.67
CA SER A 640 -5.28 36.93 9.02
C SER A 640 -6.60 37.63 9.37
N THR A 641 -7.76 37.00 9.11
CA THR A 641 -9.06 37.53 9.51
C THR A 641 -9.26 37.42 11.02
N SER A 642 -9.83 38.46 11.64
CA SER A 642 -10.11 38.47 13.07
C SER A 642 -11.07 37.35 13.47
N TRP A 643 -10.74 36.62 14.53
CA TRP A 643 -11.56 35.58 15.14
C TRP A 643 -13.02 35.99 15.40
N THR A 644 -13.28 37.28 15.65
CA THR A 644 -14.64 37.83 15.81
C THR A 644 -15.57 37.66 14.60
N LYS A 645 -15.04 37.19 13.46
CA LYS A 645 -15.76 36.94 12.21
C LYS A 645 -15.71 35.47 11.75
N LEU A 646 -15.12 34.59 12.56
CA LEU A 646 -14.78 33.22 12.18
C LEU A 646 -15.35 32.22 13.20
N GLU A 647 -15.62 31.00 12.74
CA GLU A 647 -16.16 29.91 13.58
C GLU A 647 -15.28 28.64 13.56
N ALA A 648 -14.30 28.55 12.64
CA ALA A 648 -13.44 27.39 12.49
C ALA A 648 -12.06 27.58 13.17
N GLU A 649 -11.92 27.02 14.38
CA GLU A 649 -10.75 27.18 15.26
C GLU A 649 -9.43 26.67 14.65
N TYR A 650 -9.45 25.46 14.09
CA TYR A 650 -8.25 24.72 13.68
C TYR A 650 -7.99 24.74 12.17
N GLU A 651 -8.74 25.52 11.40
CA GLU A 651 -8.61 25.52 9.93
C GLU A 651 -7.20 25.95 9.48
N CYS A 652 -6.63 26.96 10.12
CA CYS A 652 -5.28 27.46 9.82
C CYS A 652 -4.19 26.39 9.92
N ILE A 653 -4.20 25.61 11.01
CA ILE A 653 -3.22 24.55 11.23
C ILE A 653 -3.46 23.35 10.32
N LYS A 654 -4.73 22.99 10.06
CA LYS A 654 -5.11 21.91 9.14
C LYS A 654 -4.72 22.21 7.70
N SER A 655 -5.11 23.39 7.20
CA SER A 655 -4.69 23.93 5.89
C SER A 655 -3.18 23.92 5.71
N ALA A 656 -2.42 24.42 6.70
CA ALA A 656 -0.97 24.45 6.67
C ALA A 656 -0.38 23.02 6.64
N TRP A 657 -0.89 22.13 7.48
CA TRP A 657 -0.44 20.74 7.55
C TRP A 657 -0.72 19.97 6.26
N MET A 658 -1.92 20.10 5.69
CA MET A 658 -2.31 19.50 4.41
C MET A 658 -1.35 19.89 3.28
N SER A 659 -1.10 21.20 3.13
CA SER A 659 -0.19 21.74 2.10
C SER A 659 1.25 21.26 2.30
N VAL A 660 1.72 21.21 3.54
CA VAL A 660 3.08 20.75 3.91
C VAL A 660 3.25 19.25 3.67
N VAL A 661 2.31 18.41 4.09
CA VAL A 661 2.32 16.96 3.85
C VAL A 661 2.36 16.66 2.34
N LEU A 662 1.54 17.33 1.54
CA LEU A 662 1.49 17.12 0.09
C LEU A 662 2.81 17.53 -0.61
N HIS A 663 3.26 18.77 -0.42
CA HIS A 663 4.36 19.34 -1.20
C HIS A 663 5.76 19.10 -0.61
N LYS A 664 5.88 19.06 0.72
CA LYS A 664 7.18 18.84 1.41
C LYS A 664 7.35 17.40 1.88
N GLY A 665 6.27 16.76 2.32
CA GLY A 665 6.25 15.35 2.70
C GLY A 665 6.35 14.43 1.48
N PHE A 666 5.27 14.33 0.71
CA PHE A 666 5.17 13.44 -0.46
C PHE A 666 5.82 13.98 -1.73
N ARG A 667 6.38 15.20 -1.67
CA ARG A 667 7.15 15.87 -2.74
C ARG A 667 6.35 16.15 -4.02
N PHE A 668 5.03 16.35 -3.92
CA PHE A 668 4.22 16.79 -5.05
C PHE A 668 4.69 18.18 -5.52
N PRO A 669 4.97 18.39 -6.82
CA PRO A 669 5.30 19.72 -7.33
C PRO A 669 4.22 20.75 -7.01
N ILE A 670 4.59 22.00 -6.71
CA ILE A 670 3.62 23.11 -6.54
C ILE A 670 2.85 23.43 -7.84
N THR A 671 3.35 22.95 -8.98
CA THR A 671 2.74 23.04 -10.31
C THR A 671 1.94 21.79 -10.69
N TYR A 672 1.72 20.84 -9.77
CA TYR A 672 0.95 19.64 -10.06
C TYR A 672 -0.55 19.95 -10.03
N GLU A 673 -1.21 19.80 -11.19
CA GLU A 673 -2.62 20.14 -11.35
C GLU A 673 -3.57 18.93 -11.27
N ASN A 674 -3.04 17.69 -11.25
CA ASN A 674 -3.83 16.46 -11.26
C ASN A 674 -4.14 15.89 -9.85
N PHE A 675 -4.21 16.77 -8.84
CA PHE A 675 -4.67 16.41 -7.48
C PHE A 675 -6.12 16.87 -7.28
N GLN A 676 -6.98 15.97 -6.84
CA GLN A 676 -8.39 16.27 -6.58
C GLN A 676 -8.78 15.82 -5.17
N SER A 677 -9.19 16.76 -4.31
CA SER A 677 -9.87 16.38 -3.07
C SER A 677 -11.31 15.95 -3.38
N ALA A 678 -11.78 14.89 -2.73
CA ALA A 678 -13.13 14.38 -2.93
C ALA A 678 -13.68 13.71 -1.67
N GLN A 679 -14.97 13.86 -1.43
CA GLN A 679 -15.77 12.96 -0.59
C GLN A 679 -16.63 12.04 -1.44
N LEU A 680 -17.26 12.60 -2.49
CA LEU A 680 -18.07 11.86 -3.46
C LEU A 680 -17.37 11.78 -4.82
N ILE A 681 -17.46 10.63 -5.48
CA ILE A 681 -17.04 10.44 -6.88
C ILE A 681 -18.16 9.69 -7.60
N ASN A 682 -18.64 10.22 -8.72
CA ASN A 682 -19.74 9.64 -9.50
C ASN A 682 -20.99 9.29 -8.64
N GLY A 683 -21.30 10.13 -7.65
CA GLY A 683 -22.40 9.92 -6.71
C GLY A 683 -22.15 8.87 -5.62
N LYS A 684 -21.01 8.19 -5.61
CA LYS A 684 -20.60 7.24 -4.57
C LYS A 684 -19.74 7.93 -3.52
N ASP A 685 -20.00 7.69 -2.23
CA ASP A 685 -19.13 8.11 -1.12
C ASP A 685 -17.87 7.24 -1.09
N VAL A 686 -16.71 7.88 -1.23
CA VAL A 686 -15.43 7.21 -1.42
C VAL A 686 -14.67 7.18 -0.10
N GLN A 687 -15.14 6.29 0.78
CA GLN A 687 -14.49 5.94 2.02
C GLN A 687 -13.75 4.60 1.85
N TRP A 688 -12.71 4.37 2.65
CA TRP A 688 -12.02 3.07 2.66
C TRP A 688 -12.97 1.91 3.03
N THR A 689 -14.06 2.16 3.75
CA THR A 689 -15.08 1.16 4.09
C THR A 689 -15.74 0.53 2.86
N LEU A 690 -15.92 1.28 1.76
CA LEU A 690 -16.40 0.74 0.48
C LEU A 690 -15.42 -0.28 -0.10
N GLY A 691 -14.13 0.04 -0.12
CA GLY A 691 -13.08 -0.86 -0.61
C GLY A 691 -12.84 -2.06 0.31
N ALA A 692 -13.04 -1.90 1.62
CA ALA A 692 -13.03 -3.00 2.58
C ALA A 692 -14.15 -4.01 2.28
N LEU A 693 -15.34 -3.51 1.99
CA LEU A 693 -16.49 -4.35 1.63
C LEU A 693 -16.23 -5.08 0.31
N ILE A 694 -15.87 -4.37 -0.77
CA ILE A 694 -15.52 -4.96 -2.09
C ILE A 694 -14.48 -6.09 -1.94
N TYR A 695 -13.43 -5.85 -1.16
CA TYR A 695 -12.36 -6.84 -0.97
C TYR A 695 -12.81 -8.09 -0.20
N ARG A 696 -13.68 -7.91 0.79
CA ARG A 696 -14.19 -8.99 1.67
C ARG A 696 -15.34 -9.77 1.03
N THR A 697 -16.14 -9.15 0.16
CA THR A 697 -17.26 -9.79 -0.55
C THR A 697 -16.91 -10.32 -1.94
N ARG A 698 -15.66 -10.19 -2.39
CA ARG A 698 -15.22 -10.61 -3.75
C ARG A 698 -15.56 -12.06 -4.15
N PHE A 699 -15.74 -12.95 -3.17
CA PHE A 699 -16.08 -14.35 -3.40
C PHE A 699 -17.59 -14.63 -3.53
N LEU A 700 -18.48 -13.70 -3.15
CA LEU A 700 -19.93 -13.91 -3.23
C LEU A 700 -20.43 -14.24 -4.65
N PRO A 701 -19.93 -13.61 -5.74
CA PRO A 701 -20.31 -13.95 -7.12
C PRO A 701 -20.15 -15.43 -7.50
N LEU A 702 -19.24 -16.17 -6.85
CA LEU A 702 -19.04 -17.59 -7.14
C LEU A 702 -20.33 -18.40 -6.98
N ARG A 703 -21.17 -18.04 -6.00
CA ARG A 703 -22.44 -18.73 -5.74
C ARG A 703 -23.40 -18.62 -6.94
N ASP A 704 -23.48 -17.44 -7.53
CA ASP A 704 -24.38 -17.14 -8.65
C ASP A 704 -23.83 -17.75 -9.95
N ILE A 705 -22.53 -17.55 -10.22
CA ILE A 705 -21.82 -18.10 -11.39
C ILE A 705 -21.89 -19.64 -11.41
N GLU A 706 -21.65 -20.31 -10.28
CA GLU A 706 -21.77 -21.78 -10.21
C GLU A 706 -23.21 -22.26 -10.41
N HIS A 707 -24.20 -21.50 -9.92
CA HIS A 707 -25.60 -21.85 -10.05
C HIS A 707 -26.05 -21.77 -11.52
N ASP A 708 -25.68 -20.72 -12.23
CA ASP A 708 -26.00 -20.56 -13.66
C ASP A 708 -25.32 -21.62 -14.53
N LEU A 709 -24.04 -21.92 -14.27
CA LEU A 709 -23.32 -23.01 -14.95
C LEU A 709 -24.02 -24.37 -14.74
N LYS A 710 -24.49 -24.67 -13.52
CA LYS A 710 -25.26 -25.89 -13.22
C LYS A 710 -26.64 -25.87 -13.87
N TYR A 711 -27.34 -24.73 -13.86
CA TYR A 711 -28.66 -24.57 -14.44
C TYR A 711 -28.65 -24.77 -15.96
N HIS A 712 -27.77 -24.05 -16.67
CA HIS A 712 -27.57 -24.21 -18.11
C HIS A 712 -27.14 -25.64 -18.47
N SER A 713 -26.20 -26.24 -17.71
CA SER A 713 -25.76 -27.63 -17.91
C SER A 713 -26.89 -28.66 -17.73
N SER A 714 -27.86 -28.39 -16.85
CA SER A 714 -29.02 -29.29 -16.68
C SER A 714 -30.03 -29.20 -17.84
N HIS A 715 -30.21 -28.01 -18.44
CA HIS A 715 -31.28 -27.75 -19.40
C HIS A 715 -30.91 -28.18 -20.83
N TRP A 716 -29.68 -27.94 -21.29
CA TRP A 716 -29.24 -28.41 -22.61
C TRP A 716 -29.27 -29.94 -22.70
N MET A 717 -28.81 -30.62 -21.65
CA MET A 717 -28.72 -32.08 -21.61
C MET A 717 -30.11 -32.73 -21.61
N LYS A 718 -31.08 -32.18 -20.85
CA LYS A 718 -32.48 -32.61 -20.93
C LYS A 718 -33.07 -32.35 -22.33
N SER A 719 -32.87 -31.17 -22.90
CA SER A 719 -33.47 -30.81 -24.19
C SER A 719 -32.91 -31.61 -25.38
N GLN A 720 -31.66 -32.06 -25.35
CA GLN A 720 -31.11 -32.94 -26.40
C GLN A 720 -31.50 -34.42 -26.25
N VAL A 721 -31.68 -34.92 -25.02
CA VAL A 721 -32.04 -36.34 -24.81
C VAL A 721 -33.46 -36.62 -25.29
N PHE A 722 -34.44 -35.79 -24.90
CA PHE A 722 -35.85 -36.06 -25.23
C PHE A 722 -36.15 -36.07 -26.74
N TYR A 723 -35.50 -35.24 -27.55
CA TYR A 723 -35.75 -35.23 -29.01
C TYR A 723 -35.12 -36.43 -29.75
N ASN A 724 -34.03 -36.99 -29.24
CA ASN A 724 -33.34 -38.10 -29.89
C ASN A 724 -34.00 -39.46 -29.62
N GLU A 725 -34.57 -39.69 -28.44
CA GLU A 725 -35.25 -40.96 -28.11
C GLU A 725 -36.44 -41.24 -29.04
N TYR A 726 -37.34 -40.27 -29.25
CA TYR A 726 -38.50 -40.46 -30.14
C TYR A 726 -38.08 -40.71 -31.59
N LEU A 727 -36.99 -40.10 -32.06
CA LEU A 727 -36.47 -40.33 -33.42
C LEU A 727 -35.91 -41.75 -33.57
N ILE A 728 -35.16 -42.24 -32.58
CA ILE A 728 -34.62 -43.61 -32.55
C ILE A 728 -35.75 -44.65 -32.50
N ILE A 729 -36.77 -44.43 -31.67
CA ILE A 729 -37.95 -45.29 -31.57
C ILE A 729 -38.71 -45.33 -32.90
N LEU A 730 -38.93 -44.17 -33.55
CA LEU A 730 -39.60 -44.10 -34.85
C LEU A 730 -38.82 -44.86 -35.94
N CYS A 731 -37.50 -44.70 -35.99
CA CYS A 731 -36.63 -45.47 -36.89
C CYS A 731 -36.74 -46.98 -36.65
N PHE A 732 -36.74 -47.43 -35.39
CA PHE A 732 -36.93 -48.85 -35.04
C PHE A 732 -38.28 -49.39 -35.52
N VAL A 733 -39.37 -48.65 -35.31
CA VAL A 733 -40.72 -49.04 -35.75
C VAL A 733 -40.80 -49.16 -37.28
N ILE A 734 -40.20 -48.22 -38.02
CA ILE A 734 -40.15 -48.26 -39.50
C ILE A 734 -39.37 -49.49 -40.00
N VAL A 735 -38.23 -49.80 -39.39
CA VAL A 735 -37.41 -50.98 -39.75
C VAL A 735 -38.17 -52.28 -39.45
N LEU A 736 -38.81 -52.39 -38.29
CA LEU A 736 -39.62 -53.56 -37.92
C LEU A 736 -40.82 -53.75 -38.86
N ALA A 737 -41.49 -52.66 -39.25
CA ALA A 737 -42.58 -52.70 -40.22
C ALA A 737 -42.09 -53.16 -41.60
N ALA A 738 -40.92 -52.68 -42.06
CA ALA A 738 -40.32 -53.12 -43.32
C ALA A 738 -39.95 -54.61 -43.30
N ILE A 739 -39.36 -55.10 -42.20
CA ILE A 739 -39.05 -56.53 -42.00
C ILE A 739 -40.33 -57.37 -42.00
N PHE A 740 -41.39 -56.92 -41.32
CA PHE A 740 -42.68 -57.61 -41.28
C PHE A 740 -43.34 -57.71 -42.66
N LEU A 741 -43.33 -56.61 -43.43
CA LEU A 741 -43.84 -56.59 -44.81
C LEU A 741 -43.03 -57.50 -45.74
N TYR A 742 -41.69 -57.53 -45.59
CA TYR A 742 -40.81 -58.44 -46.32
C TYR A 742 -41.09 -59.91 -45.99
N MET A 743 -41.21 -60.24 -44.70
CA MET A 743 -41.58 -61.57 -44.20
C MET A 743 -42.96 -62.02 -44.69
N LYS A 744 -43.96 -61.13 -44.67
CA LYS A 744 -45.31 -61.40 -45.20
C LYS A 744 -45.29 -61.67 -46.70
N ARG A 745 -44.44 -60.96 -47.45
CA ARG A 745 -44.24 -61.18 -48.89
C ARG A 745 -43.57 -62.53 -49.20
N LEU A 746 -42.57 -62.95 -48.41
CA LEU A 746 -41.94 -64.26 -48.55
C LEU A 746 -42.92 -65.42 -48.30
N ARG A 747 -43.88 -65.24 -47.39
CA ARG A 747 -44.95 -66.23 -47.10
C ARG A 747 -46.04 -66.32 -48.19
N LEU A 748 -46.06 -65.41 -49.16
CA LEU A 748 -47.05 -65.37 -50.26
C LEU A 748 -46.52 -65.97 -51.58
N CYS A 749 -45.29 -66.51 -51.60
CA CYS A 749 -44.76 -67.27 -52.74
C CYS A 749 -45.07 -68.78 -52.58
N PRO A 750 -45.81 -69.41 -53.50
CA PRO A 750 -46.04 -70.86 -53.45
C PRO A 750 -44.74 -71.65 -53.68
N ARG A 751 -44.44 -72.60 -52.80
CA ARG A 751 -43.48 -73.68 -53.10
C ARG A 751 -44.11 -74.64 -54.11
N ARG A 752 -43.34 -75.05 -55.13
CA ARG A 752 -43.59 -76.31 -55.84
C ARG A 752 -42.27 -76.97 -56.25
N ALA A 753 -42.10 -78.22 -55.82
CA ALA A 753 -41.27 -79.22 -56.49
C ALA A 753 -41.99 -79.65 -57.80
N ASP A 754 -41.45 -80.46 -58.71
CA ASP A 754 -40.35 -81.43 -58.63
C ASP A 754 -39.80 -81.75 -60.05
N MET A 755 -38.71 -82.53 -60.15
CA MET A 755 -38.14 -83.19 -61.34
C MET A 755 -37.55 -82.25 -62.44
N SER A 756 -36.50 -82.62 -63.20
CA SER A 756 -35.92 -83.95 -63.53
C SER A 756 -34.38 -83.95 -63.73
N ARG A 757 -33.77 -85.15 -63.75
CA ARG A 757 -32.42 -85.44 -64.30
C ARG A 757 -32.40 -85.23 -65.85
N VAL A 758 -31.33 -85.28 -66.65
CA VAL A 758 -29.88 -85.74 -66.63
C VAL A 758 -29.12 -84.89 -67.71
N PRO A 759 -27.83 -85.09 -68.16
CA PRO A 759 -26.70 -85.95 -67.71
C PRO A 759 -25.29 -85.26 -67.64
N SER A 760 -24.28 -86.12 -67.44
CA SER A 760 -22.80 -86.13 -67.56
C SER A 760 -21.96 -85.20 -68.48
N MET A 761 -20.64 -85.20 -68.16
CA MET A 761 -19.44 -84.83 -68.97
C MET A 761 -19.22 -83.34 -69.26
N SER A 762 -17.99 -82.82 -69.45
CA SER A 762 -16.61 -83.15 -69.01
C SER A 762 -15.68 -82.01 -69.50
N TYR A 763 -14.40 -81.99 -69.11
CA TYR A 763 -13.39 -80.95 -69.45
C TYR A 763 -13.67 -79.55 -68.84
N PHE A 764 -12.69 -78.77 -68.37
CA PHE A 764 -11.24 -78.88 -68.53
C PHE A 764 -10.50 -79.29 -67.23
N MET A 765 -9.39 -79.99 -67.43
CA MET A 765 -8.41 -80.41 -66.44
C MET A 765 -7.36 -79.30 -66.17
N THR A 766 -6.85 -79.30 -64.92
CA THR A 766 -5.41 -79.18 -64.51
C THR A 766 -4.61 -77.89 -64.88
N GLU A 767 -3.47 -77.49 -64.28
CA GLU A 767 -2.70 -77.78 -63.05
C GLU A 767 -1.74 -76.56 -62.81
N GLU A 768 -0.86 -76.42 -61.80
CA GLU A 768 -0.31 -77.29 -60.74
C GLU A 768 0.16 -76.44 -59.51
N ASN A 769 0.78 -77.07 -58.50
CA ASN A 769 1.86 -76.62 -57.59
C ASN A 769 2.14 -75.10 -57.41
N GLN A 770 2.03 -74.53 -56.20
CA GLN A 770 2.95 -74.75 -55.05
C GLN A 770 2.21 -74.53 -53.71
N MET A 771 2.32 -75.46 -52.74
CA MET A 771 3.17 -75.41 -51.53
C MET A 771 3.00 -74.16 -50.63
N GLU A 772 2.98 -74.25 -49.29
CA GLU A 772 2.70 -75.32 -48.31
C GLU A 772 2.52 -74.66 -46.91
N GLN A 773 2.08 -75.42 -45.90
CA GLN A 773 2.31 -75.28 -44.44
C GLN A 773 2.83 -73.92 -43.84
N GLY A 774 2.33 -73.35 -42.74
CA GLY A 774 1.34 -73.80 -41.74
C GLY A 774 1.64 -73.18 -40.35
N VAL A 775 0.93 -73.69 -39.32
CA VAL A 775 1.27 -73.63 -37.87
C VAL A 775 0.99 -72.33 -37.07
N ARG A 776 0.58 -72.54 -35.80
CA ARG A 776 0.19 -71.57 -34.75
C ARG A 776 1.41 -71.17 -33.88
N TYR A 777 1.31 -70.09 -33.07
CA TYR A 777 1.75 -69.96 -31.65
C TYR A 777 1.41 -68.50 -31.21
N ILE A 778 0.58 -68.19 -30.20
CA ILE A 778 0.68 -68.33 -28.73
C ILE A 778 1.53 -67.23 -28.02
N LYS A 779 0.88 -66.55 -27.04
CA LYS A 779 1.40 -65.74 -25.89
C LYS A 779 2.10 -64.39 -26.14
N GLY A 780 1.81 -63.46 -25.20
CA GLY A 780 2.89 -62.72 -24.53
C GLY A 780 2.52 -61.35 -23.95
N ASN A 781 2.53 -61.19 -22.62
CA ASN A 781 2.58 -59.88 -21.95
C ASN A 781 3.90 -59.15 -22.25
N GLY A 782 3.90 -57.82 -22.21
CA GLY A 782 5.15 -57.03 -22.18
C GLY A 782 4.95 -55.52 -22.12
N TYR A 783 5.22 -54.95 -20.94
CA TYR A 783 5.35 -53.53 -20.57
C TYR A 783 5.76 -52.52 -21.67
N LEU A 784 5.09 -51.35 -21.64
CA LEU A 784 5.73 -50.06 -21.34
C LEU A 784 4.71 -49.07 -20.75
#